data_AF-A0A9X1ZJ78-F1
#
_entry.id   AF-A0A9X1ZJ78-F1
#
_cell.length_a   1.000
_cell.length_b   1.000
_cell.length_c   1.000
_cell.angle_alpha   90.00
_cell.angle_beta   90.00
_cell.angle_gamma   90.00
#
_symmetry.space_group_name_H-M   'P 1'
#
loop_
_entity.id
_entity.type
_entity.pdbx_description
1 polymer ?
#
loop_
_entity_poly.entity_id
_entity_poly.type
_entity_poly.pdbx_seq_one_letter_code
_entity_poly.pdbx_strand_id
1 'polypeptide(L)'
;MKPHFEVKYLDLIWYDKNTLTKVTESISGLQIQYDEAKSQFECETTIYPNAKGVDRGQLAIRFLNNKIAKPYIDMPNGSVKYLTPIKDIDTGRTWWIVADEWDQKNKIWRSIAPNIAGSIKFSLQGKACILAIAGADFTLEQLESYLSSFKNDLWELILDESSAVQANAKTSNAIGVNDKIIESINNLVSHAEKVLITPKAELREVQALKPRKAVKPVNRTFMELASKTNQRFLTSRATESTFNVAENRYVLFALERCYRIVKQVTILANNKAERYKDTVTKLENQHNNFSDSVLVERELVVNDLKKLSERCHIDYWQKLFANKLDNSGIQFSEHGQFEDFFVRIESLTRERDGFFIKVWDGSVWGDVNGKHSIISFRHNESYAPLLSVLQHGMSLQVTCQSHLYSTERLNIFNLNSIQSIKLIGSESMLDARLAFDKEKLLGKKLSEQGWQKKLTDSEIEEQEKEKASLRNRISFYEQNQTMSEYVYKKIAPKLRQLDKLIKAFKKLQIKPSSHFPNSMTFVQNPHYQGVHNGYKTLRDVTNLADEELLLSLEEIDAIGLVNMPMLYERWCLLQIIKILKESFRFTLQDNWKYLLIEAVKTNKTDIELLLTNQDAKRFIKLTYEKTLDHGKRPDFVLDLIWFTEKDINNAEAKHKRFVMDAKFYNKGTFERFGGLINVIKHLYYDKNYSENDKNPVFLIHPCFNALPTRVTSQSWGKYSYLGEVNINIGEDKEFYPNHCYGGILLNPIDRELYNDELQRLLGLFLQYKLEDPNTRLNTNDKTIAVPICIRCGSTHVERIYKTSTYKNSRGEWVERTPRSVWTKCTECEQYQIFNHCRTTDSRLIKNGLYWSYHSARAIEPFNMKSPKCGEWGAW
;
A
#
# COMPACT_ATOMS: atom_id res chain seq x y z
N MET A 1 -29.56 -28.68 21.26
CA MET A 1 -28.78 -29.20 22.42
C MET A 1 -28.25 -28.05 23.28
N LYS A 2 -28.28 -28.11 24.62
CA LYS A 2 -27.67 -27.06 25.48
C LYS A 2 -26.14 -27.21 25.59
N PRO A 3 -25.36 -26.12 25.55
CA PRO A 3 -23.90 -26.19 25.69
C PRO A 3 -23.50 -26.50 27.14
N HIS A 4 -22.46 -27.31 27.31
CA HIS A 4 -21.89 -27.68 28.62
C HIS A 4 -20.64 -26.86 28.97
N PHE A 5 -20.39 -25.81 28.18
CA PHE A 5 -19.30 -24.87 28.31
C PHE A 5 -19.83 -23.47 27.98
N GLU A 6 -19.11 -22.45 28.42
CA GLU A 6 -19.31 -21.07 27.99
C GLU A 6 -18.01 -20.52 27.42
N VAL A 7 -18.14 -19.55 26.51
CA VAL A 7 -17.01 -18.83 25.92
C VAL A 7 -17.18 -17.35 26.23
N LYS A 8 -16.15 -16.71 26.80
CA LYS A 8 -16.15 -15.28 27.18
C LYS A 8 -14.84 -14.60 26.79
N TYR A 9 -14.85 -13.28 26.84
CA TYR A 9 -13.64 -12.47 26.83
C TYR A 9 -13.19 -12.17 28.25
N LEU A 10 -11.90 -12.32 28.52
CA LEU A 10 -11.28 -11.99 29.81
C LEU A 10 -10.22 -10.91 29.62
N ASP A 11 -10.17 -9.96 30.54
CA ASP A 11 -8.99 -9.12 30.77
C ASP A 11 -8.12 -9.79 31.85
N LEU A 12 -6.88 -10.11 31.52
CA LEU A 12 -5.96 -10.81 32.41
C LEU A 12 -4.76 -9.93 32.73
N ILE A 13 -4.58 -9.61 34.01
CA ILE A 13 -3.40 -8.89 34.49
C ILE A 13 -2.44 -9.89 35.12
N TRP A 14 -1.22 -9.97 34.60
CA TRP A 14 -0.18 -10.85 35.10
C TRP A 14 0.96 -10.06 35.74
N TYR A 15 1.55 -10.60 36.80
CA TYR A 15 2.77 -10.07 37.40
C TYR A 15 4.03 -10.56 36.67
N ASP A 16 4.02 -11.85 36.31
CA ASP A 16 5.05 -12.55 35.55
C ASP A 16 4.41 -13.70 34.74
N LYS A 17 5.25 -14.51 34.06
CA LYS A 17 4.80 -15.59 33.16
C LYS A 17 3.87 -16.62 33.82
N ASN A 18 3.97 -16.81 35.14
CA ASN A 18 3.28 -17.86 35.89
C ASN A 18 2.25 -17.31 36.88
N THR A 19 2.33 -16.01 37.20
CA THR A 19 1.56 -15.40 38.29
C THR A 19 0.48 -14.47 37.74
N LEU A 20 -0.76 -14.96 37.73
CA LEU A 20 -1.96 -14.19 37.39
C LEU A 20 -2.42 -13.39 38.61
N THR A 21 -2.66 -12.09 38.44
CA THR A 21 -3.07 -11.19 39.54
C THR A 21 -4.54 -10.79 39.51
N LYS A 22 -5.14 -10.67 38.32
CA LYS A 22 -6.54 -10.24 38.19
C LYS A 22 -7.17 -10.84 36.95
N VAL A 23 -8.44 -11.25 37.07
CA VAL A 23 -9.30 -11.69 35.97
C VAL A 23 -10.53 -10.79 35.92
N THR A 24 -10.79 -10.16 34.78
CA THR A 24 -12.02 -9.38 34.55
C THR A 24 -12.82 -10.04 33.45
N GLU A 25 -14.02 -10.52 33.74
CA GLU A 25 -14.89 -11.17 32.74
C GLU A 25 -15.68 -10.15 31.92
N SER A 26 -15.90 -10.43 30.64
CA SER A 26 -16.88 -9.70 29.83
C SER A 26 -18.30 -9.89 30.38
N ILE A 27 -19.10 -8.82 30.31
CA ILE A 27 -20.47 -8.80 30.84
C ILE A 27 -21.33 -9.90 30.19
N SER A 28 -21.19 -10.08 28.88
CA SER A 28 -21.86 -11.12 28.10
C SER A 28 -20.87 -12.16 27.57
N GLY A 29 -21.29 -13.42 27.56
CA GLY A 29 -20.60 -14.50 26.83
C GLY A 29 -21.04 -14.58 25.37
N LEU A 30 -20.27 -15.31 24.57
CA LEU A 30 -20.58 -15.59 23.18
C LEU A 30 -21.81 -16.49 23.08
N GLN A 31 -22.67 -16.22 22.10
CA GLN A 31 -23.81 -17.09 21.82
C GLN A 31 -23.32 -18.39 21.19
N ILE A 32 -23.78 -19.52 21.72
CA ILE A 32 -23.43 -20.86 21.26
C ILE A 32 -24.70 -21.53 20.75
N GLN A 33 -24.69 -21.93 19.49
CA GLN A 33 -25.75 -22.68 18.83
C GLN A 33 -25.29 -24.12 18.56
N TYR A 34 -26.21 -25.05 18.37
CA TYR A 34 -25.89 -26.43 18.02
C TYR A 34 -26.47 -26.75 16.64
N ASP A 35 -25.60 -27.09 15.69
CA ASP A 35 -25.99 -27.55 14.36
C ASP A 35 -26.27 -29.06 14.41
N GLU A 36 -27.54 -29.44 14.26
CA GLU A 36 -27.97 -30.84 14.28
C GLU A 36 -27.52 -31.62 13.04
N ALA A 37 -27.41 -30.96 11.87
CA ALA A 37 -27.00 -31.61 10.63
C ALA A 37 -25.51 -31.97 10.65
N LYS A 38 -24.68 -31.12 11.25
CA LYS A 38 -23.22 -31.34 11.37
C LYS A 38 -22.80 -31.96 12.71
N SER A 39 -23.72 -32.13 13.65
CA SER A 39 -23.46 -32.65 15.00
C SER A 39 -22.35 -31.89 15.76
N GLN A 40 -22.36 -30.56 15.66
CA GLN A 40 -21.33 -29.69 16.25
C GLN A 40 -21.92 -28.41 16.86
N PHE A 41 -21.21 -27.79 17.80
CA PHE A 41 -21.54 -26.45 18.28
C PHE A 41 -20.94 -25.38 17.36
N GLU A 42 -21.63 -24.27 17.20
CA GLU A 42 -21.16 -23.12 16.42
C GLU A 42 -21.28 -21.85 17.28
N CYS A 43 -20.25 -21.01 17.26
CA CYS A 43 -20.27 -19.70 17.88
C CYS A 43 -19.50 -18.71 17.01
N GLU A 44 -19.87 -17.43 17.10
CA GLU A 44 -19.32 -16.38 16.23
C GLU A 44 -18.68 -15.29 17.07
N THR A 45 -17.54 -14.79 16.63
CA THR A 45 -16.88 -13.62 17.22
C THR A 45 -16.19 -12.75 16.18
N THR A 46 -15.58 -11.63 16.60
CA THR A 46 -14.88 -10.70 15.71
C THR A 46 -13.39 -10.54 15.99
N ILE A 47 -12.61 -10.22 14.95
CA ILE A 47 -11.22 -9.73 15.05
C ILE A 47 -11.29 -8.35 15.73
N TYR A 48 -10.54 -8.19 16.84
CA TYR A 48 -10.67 -7.06 17.78
C TYR A 48 -12.08 -6.93 18.40
N PRO A 49 -12.49 -7.90 19.22
CA PRO A 49 -13.82 -7.93 19.82
C PRO A 49 -14.02 -6.78 20.81
N ASN A 50 -15.10 -6.01 20.63
CA ASN A 50 -15.49 -4.93 21.54
C ASN A 50 -16.43 -5.47 22.62
N ALA A 51 -15.87 -6.18 23.60
CA ALA A 51 -16.63 -6.79 24.69
C ALA A 51 -16.83 -5.79 25.84
N LYS A 52 -18.09 -5.38 26.11
CA LYS A 52 -18.39 -4.47 27.22
C LYS A 52 -17.85 -5.02 28.54
N GLY A 53 -17.09 -4.19 29.25
CA GLY A 53 -16.47 -4.51 30.55
C GLY A 53 -15.02 -4.99 30.48
N VAL A 54 -14.42 -5.12 29.29
CA VAL A 54 -13.03 -5.58 29.09
C VAL A 54 -12.34 -4.72 28.03
N ASP A 55 -11.17 -4.14 28.35
CA ASP A 55 -10.41 -3.30 27.42
C ASP A 55 -9.54 -4.14 26.47
N ARG A 56 -9.03 -5.28 26.94
CA ARG A 56 -8.19 -6.23 26.18
C ARG A 56 -8.74 -7.65 26.29
N GLY A 57 -9.73 -7.98 25.45
CA GLY A 57 -10.41 -9.27 25.52
C GLY A 57 -9.59 -10.45 24.98
N GLN A 58 -9.16 -11.34 25.87
CA GLN A 58 -8.65 -12.67 25.50
C GLN A 58 -9.78 -13.71 25.53
N LEU A 59 -9.93 -14.48 24.45
CA LEU A 59 -10.94 -15.53 24.37
C LEU A 59 -10.62 -16.66 25.38
N ALA A 60 -11.60 -17.00 26.22
CA ALA A 60 -11.48 -18.03 27.22
C ALA A 60 -12.70 -18.95 27.24
N ILE A 61 -12.47 -20.22 27.53
CA ILE A 61 -13.50 -21.26 27.61
C ILE A 61 -13.60 -21.76 29.03
N ARG A 62 -14.81 -21.86 29.57
CA ARG A 62 -15.08 -22.48 30.87
C ARG A 62 -16.05 -23.62 30.71
N PHE A 63 -15.75 -24.77 31.31
CA PHE A 63 -16.71 -25.86 31.41
C PHE A 63 -17.70 -25.61 32.53
N LEU A 64 -18.99 -25.80 32.26
CA LEU A 64 -20.08 -25.66 33.25
C LEU A 64 -20.32 -26.96 34.02
N ASN A 65 -19.70 -28.05 33.58
CA ASN A 65 -19.78 -29.37 34.22
C ASN A 65 -18.46 -29.70 34.94
N ASN A 66 -18.53 -30.52 35.99
CA ASN A 66 -17.36 -30.92 36.80
C ASN A 66 -16.42 -31.93 36.10
N LYS A 67 -16.50 -32.10 34.77
CA LYS A 67 -15.64 -33.01 34.02
C LYS A 67 -14.41 -32.28 33.50
N ILE A 68 -13.23 -32.72 33.95
CA ILE A 68 -11.95 -32.13 33.54
C ILE A 68 -11.42 -32.92 32.34
N ALA A 69 -11.74 -32.46 31.14
CA ALA A 69 -11.04 -32.88 29.92
C ALA A 69 -10.26 -31.69 29.38
N LYS A 70 -9.01 -31.92 28.96
CA LYS A 70 -8.12 -30.85 28.47
C LYS A 70 -8.58 -30.43 27.07
N PRO A 71 -9.12 -29.21 26.87
CA PRO A 71 -9.59 -28.77 25.57
C PRO A 71 -8.41 -28.51 24.62
N TYR A 72 -8.65 -28.70 23.34
CA TYR A 72 -7.64 -28.49 22.30
C TYR A 72 -8.22 -27.96 21.00
N ILE A 73 -7.36 -27.42 20.15
CA ILE A 73 -7.65 -26.95 18.80
C ILE A 73 -7.15 -27.99 17.79
N ASP A 74 -8.01 -28.33 16.82
CA ASP A 74 -7.63 -29.11 15.64
C ASP A 74 -6.88 -28.21 14.65
N MET A 75 -5.59 -28.46 14.41
CA MET A 75 -4.81 -27.67 13.45
C MET A 75 -4.97 -28.22 12.01
N PRO A 76 -4.86 -27.38 10.97
CA PRO A 76 -5.05 -27.80 9.57
C PRO A 76 -4.07 -28.89 9.08
N ASN A 77 -2.89 -28.96 9.69
CA ASN A 77 -1.86 -29.97 9.40
C ASN A 77 -2.10 -31.32 10.11
N GLY A 78 -3.23 -31.47 10.82
CA GLY A 78 -3.55 -32.67 11.61
C GLY A 78 -2.91 -32.73 13.00
N SER A 79 -2.15 -31.70 13.40
CA SER A 79 -1.62 -31.59 14.76
C SER A 79 -2.67 -31.04 15.75
N VAL A 80 -2.41 -31.20 17.05
CA VAL A 80 -3.33 -30.81 18.12
C VAL A 80 -2.66 -29.79 19.03
N LYS A 81 -3.36 -28.70 19.37
CA LYS A 81 -2.88 -27.65 20.27
C LYS A 81 -3.74 -27.53 21.52
N TYR A 82 -3.19 -27.88 22.67
CA TYR A 82 -3.90 -27.83 23.96
C TYR A 82 -4.00 -26.40 24.51
N LEU A 83 -5.13 -26.09 25.15
CA LEU A 83 -5.32 -24.84 25.88
C LEU A 83 -4.68 -24.91 27.28
N THR A 84 -4.35 -23.73 27.81
CA THR A 84 -3.72 -23.57 29.12
C THR A 84 -4.78 -23.19 30.17
N PRO A 85 -4.84 -23.89 31.31
CA PRO A 85 -5.76 -23.56 32.38
C PRO A 85 -5.23 -22.35 33.18
N ILE A 86 -6.13 -21.43 33.51
CA ILE A 86 -5.90 -20.33 34.45
C ILE A 86 -6.97 -20.39 35.54
N LYS A 87 -6.59 -20.07 36.77
CA LYS A 87 -7.50 -20.05 37.91
C LYS A 87 -7.69 -18.61 38.35
N ASP A 88 -8.93 -18.15 38.35
CA ASP A 88 -9.29 -16.86 38.93
C ASP A 88 -9.18 -16.95 40.46
N ILE A 89 -8.37 -16.06 41.04
CA ILE A 89 -8.07 -16.04 42.47
C ILE A 89 -9.31 -15.58 43.26
N ASP A 90 -10.08 -14.65 42.70
CA ASP A 90 -11.21 -14.03 43.40
C ASP A 90 -12.45 -14.96 43.40
N THR A 91 -12.73 -15.61 42.27
CA THR A 91 -13.92 -16.45 42.12
C THR A 91 -13.67 -17.96 42.25
N GLY A 92 -12.40 -18.38 42.24
CA GLY A 92 -12.01 -19.79 42.22
C GLY A 92 -12.29 -20.53 40.90
N ARG A 93 -12.81 -19.83 39.88
CA ARG A 93 -13.20 -20.41 38.59
C ARG A 93 -11.98 -20.77 37.75
N THR A 94 -12.06 -21.88 37.01
CA THR A 94 -11.01 -22.29 36.06
C THR A 94 -11.42 -21.96 34.64
N TRP A 95 -10.60 -21.17 33.96
CA TRP A 95 -10.77 -20.80 32.56
C TRP A 95 -9.66 -21.43 31.72
N TRP A 96 -9.96 -21.76 30.47
CA TRP A 96 -9.01 -22.30 29.51
C TRP A 96 -8.75 -21.25 28.44
N ILE A 97 -7.49 -20.82 28.31
CA ILE A 97 -7.06 -19.82 27.34
C ILE A 97 -6.09 -20.40 26.33
N VAL A 98 -6.02 -19.78 25.16
CA VAL A 98 -4.95 -20.00 24.21
C VAL A 98 -3.77 -19.12 24.62
N ALA A 99 -2.65 -19.73 25.02
CA ALA A 99 -1.44 -19.05 25.48
C ALA A 99 -0.27 -19.45 24.58
N ASP A 100 0.09 -18.57 23.65
CA ASP A 100 1.02 -18.88 22.57
C ASP A 100 2.42 -18.32 22.83
N GLU A 101 2.49 -17.02 23.10
CA GLU A 101 3.73 -16.30 23.31
C GLU A 101 3.63 -15.41 24.54
N TRP A 102 4.68 -15.37 25.36
CA TRP A 102 4.75 -14.49 26.52
C TRP A 102 5.39 -13.15 26.13
N ASP A 103 4.62 -12.07 26.23
CA ASP A 103 5.12 -10.71 26.05
C ASP A 103 5.69 -10.19 27.37
N GLN A 104 7.01 -10.20 27.50
CA GLN A 104 7.70 -9.78 28.72
C GLN A 104 7.52 -8.28 29.01
N LYS A 105 7.37 -7.45 27.97
CA LYS A 105 7.24 -5.99 28.12
C LYS A 105 5.86 -5.60 28.66
N ASN A 106 4.82 -6.24 28.13
CA ASN A 106 3.45 -5.97 28.54
C ASN A 106 2.94 -6.92 29.63
N LYS A 107 3.74 -7.93 30.01
CA LYS A 107 3.41 -8.99 30.98
C LYS A 107 2.07 -9.66 30.64
N ILE A 108 1.95 -10.18 29.42
CA ILE A 108 0.72 -10.83 28.96
C ILE A 108 1.02 -12.06 28.11
N TRP A 109 0.13 -13.04 28.17
CA TRP A 109 0.11 -14.14 27.22
C TRP A 109 -0.62 -13.70 25.95
N ARG A 110 0.09 -13.62 24.84
CA ARG A 110 -0.48 -13.40 23.52
C ARG A 110 -1.12 -14.69 23.00
N SER A 111 -2.26 -14.52 22.35
CA SER A 111 -3.05 -15.57 21.73
C SER A 111 -3.20 -15.23 20.25
N ILE A 112 -3.08 -16.23 19.39
CA ILE A 112 -3.38 -16.08 17.96
C ILE A 112 -4.92 -16.00 17.77
N ALA A 113 -5.73 -16.50 18.72
CA ALA A 113 -7.19 -16.64 18.58
C ALA A 113 -7.99 -15.34 18.31
N PRO A 114 -7.74 -14.17 18.95
CA PRO A 114 -8.47 -12.94 18.62
C PRO A 114 -8.00 -12.25 17.31
N ASN A 115 -6.96 -12.77 16.65
CA ASN A 115 -6.35 -12.18 15.45
C ASN A 115 -6.48 -13.05 14.19
N ILE A 116 -7.14 -14.21 14.26
CA ILE A 116 -7.37 -15.11 13.11
C ILE A 116 -8.71 -14.77 12.47
N ALA A 117 -8.74 -14.63 11.14
CA ALA A 117 -9.97 -14.77 10.37
C ALA A 117 -10.22 -16.23 10.02
N GLY A 118 -11.47 -16.65 10.01
CA GLY A 118 -11.85 -17.99 9.56
C GLY A 118 -12.57 -18.77 10.64
N SER A 119 -12.37 -20.09 10.68
CA SER A 119 -13.02 -20.97 11.64
C SER A 119 -11.98 -21.72 12.48
N ILE A 120 -12.06 -21.57 13.80
CA ILE A 120 -11.27 -22.39 14.74
C ILE A 120 -12.14 -23.54 15.19
N LYS A 121 -11.67 -24.76 14.98
CA LYS A 121 -12.34 -25.96 15.48
C LYS A 121 -11.75 -26.37 16.83
N PHE A 122 -12.52 -26.16 17.88
CA PHE A 122 -12.23 -26.65 19.22
C PHE A 122 -12.80 -28.06 19.41
N SER A 123 -12.02 -28.93 20.06
CA SER A 123 -12.52 -30.17 20.64
C SER A 123 -12.73 -29.98 22.14
N LEU A 124 -13.99 -29.97 22.54
CA LEU A 124 -14.45 -29.71 23.90
C LEU A 124 -15.15 -30.97 24.42
N GLN A 125 -14.48 -31.72 25.29
CA GLN A 125 -14.98 -32.99 25.85
C GLN A 125 -15.47 -33.99 24.77
N GLY A 126 -14.76 -34.10 23.65
CA GLY A 126 -15.10 -35.02 22.55
C GLY A 126 -16.19 -34.50 21.61
N LYS A 127 -16.64 -33.25 21.76
CA LYS A 127 -17.54 -32.56 20.82
C LYS A 127 -16.81 -31.45 20.09
N ALA A 128 -17.08 -31.32 18.80
CA ALA A 128 -16.56 -30.22 18.00
C ALA A 128 -17.36 -28.93 18.29
N CYS A 129 -16.64 -27.83 18.46
CA CYS A 129 -17.18 -26.49 18.48
C CYS A 129 -16.41 -25.64 17.44
N ILE A 130 -17.12 -25.13 16.44
CA ILE A 130 -16.56 -24.22 15.46
C ILE A 130 -16.79 -22.79 15.95
N LEU A 131 -15.70 -22.09 16.22
CA LEU A 131 -15.69 -20.65 16.42
C LEU A 131 -15.42 -19.97 15.08
N ALA A 132 -16.44 -19.37 14.48
CA ALA A 132 -16.27 -18.49 13.34
C ALA A 132 -15.79 -17.11 13.82
N ILE A 133 -14.72 -16.60 13.23
CA ILE A 133 -14.14 -15.31 13.56
C ILE A 133 -14.26 -14.42 12.32
N ALA A 134 -15.21 -13.49 12.36
CA ALA A 134 -15.42 -12.44 11.36
C ALA A 134 -14.59 -11.18 11.69
N GLY A 135 -14.48 -10.21 10.79
CA GLY A 135 -14.09 -8.85 11.19
C GLY A 135 -15.34 -8.08 11.60
N ALA A 136 -15.26 -7.15 12.55
CA ALA A 136 -16.43 -6.29 12.86
C ALA A 136 -16.96 -5.53 11.62
N ASP A 137 -16.05 -5.23 10.67
CA ASP A 137 -16.35 -4.59 9.37
C ASP A 137 -16.08 -5.53 8.17
N PHE A 138 -15.69 -6.80 8.39
CA PHE A 138 -15.29 -7.72 7.31
C PHE A 138 -16.03 -9.06 7.39
N THR A 139 -16.65 -9.48 6.28
CA THR A 139 -17.28 -10.80 6.19
C THR A 139 -16.24 -11.92 6.07
N LEU A 140 -16.64 -13.16 6.33
CA LEU A 140 -15.76 -14.33 6.11
C LEU A 140 -15.25 -14.40 4.66
N GLU A 141 -16.15 -14.21 3.69
CA GLU A 141 -15.83 -14.20 2.25
C GLU A 141 -14.80 -13.12 1.90
N GLN A 142 -14.91 -11.95 2.51
CA GLN A 142 -13.96 -10.86 2.34
C GLN A 142 -12.57 -11.22 2.88
N LEU A 143 -12.48 -11.93 4.00
CA LEU A 143 -11.22 -12.39 4.58
C LEU A 143 -10.58 -13.50 3.73
N GLU A 144 -11.39 -14.40 3.17
CA GLU A 144 -10.93 -15.40 2.19
C GLU A 144 -10.43 -14.73 0.89
N SER A 145 -11.03 -13.60 0.49
CA SER A 145 -10.54 -12.79 -0.62
C SER A 145 -9.14 -12.23 -0.37
N TYR A 146 -8.82 -11.76 0.85
CA TYR A 146 -7.45 -11.38 1.21
C TYR A 146 -6.46 -12.54 1.08
N LEU A 147 -6.82 -13.71 1.62
CA LEU A 147 -5.94 -14.89 1.58
C LEU A 147 -5.71 -15.37 0.15
N SER A 148 -6.76 -15.43 -0.66
CA SER A 148 -6.66 -15.83 -2.06
C SER A 148 -5.86 -14.81 -2.88
N SER A 149 -6.08 -13.50 -2.68
CA SER A 149 -5.28 -12.44 -3.31
C SER A 149 -3.81 -12.60 -2.95
N PHE A 150 -3.48 -12.74 -1.66
CA PHE A 150 -2.12 -12.95 -1.19
C PHE A 150 -1.42 -14.14 -1.87
N LYS A 151 -2.08 -15.31 -1.91
CA LYS A 151 -1.51 -16.51 -2.54
C LYS A 151 -1.29 -16.28 -4.05
N ASN A 152 -2.30 -15.75 -4.73
CA ASN A 152 -2.23 -15.50 -6.17
C ASN A 152 -1.15 -14.47 -6.52
N ASP A 153 -1.05 -13.39 -5.76
CA ASP A 153 -0.08 -12.31 -5.98
C ASP A 153 1.37 -12.79 -5.75
N LEU A 154 1.59 -13.65 -4.76
CA LEU A 154 2.89 -14.25 -4.51
C LEU A 154 3.31 -15.17 -5.67
N TRP A 155 2.41 -16.06 -6.09
CA TRP A 155 2.63 -16.94 -7.25
C TRP A 155 2.90 -16.14 -8.52
N GLU A 156 2.13 -15.08 -8.76
CA GLU A 156 2.30 -14.22 -9.91
C GLU A 156 3.67 -13.54 -9.93
N LEU A 157 4.07 -12.93 -8.81
CA LEU A 157 5.37 -12.26 -8.72
C LEU A 157 6.51 -13.22 -9.04
N ILE A 158 6.46 -14.44 -8.51
CA ILE A 158 7.51 -15.45 -8.66
C ILE A 158 7.60 -16.01 -10.08
N LEU A 159 6.45 -16.27 -10.70
CA LEU A 159 6.35 -16.89 -12.02
C LEU A 159 6.50 -15.90 -13.17
N ASP A 160 6.09 -14.64 -13.00
CA ASP A 160 6.13 -13.63 -14.05
C ASP A 160 7.29 -12.65 -13.83
N GLU A 161 8.48 -12.93 -14.37
CA GLU A 161 9.63 -12.01 -14.25
C GLU A 161 9.51 -10.77 -15.15
N SER A 162 8.86 -10.91 -16.31
CA SER A 162 8.69 -9.85 -17.30
C SER A 162 7.38 -9.08 -17.07
N SER A 163 7.46 -7.82 -16.63
CA SER A 163 6.26 -6.97 -16.63
C SER A 163 5.77 -6.75 -18.07
N ALA A 164 4.46 -6.90 -18.31
CA ALA A 164 3.84 -6.56 -19.60
C ALA A 164 4.10 -5.10 -20.03
N VAL A 165 4.39 -4.21 -19.08
CA VAL A 165 4.66 -2.78 -19.32
C VAL A 165 6.11 -2.53 -19.80
N GLN A 166 7.05 -3.43 -19.51
CA GLN A 166 8.47 -3.31 -19.93
C GLN A 166 8.73 -3.86 -21.35
N ALA A 167 7.74 -4.48 -22.00
CA ALA A 167 7.91 -5.20 -23.28
C ALA A 167 8.22 -4.32 -24.51
N ASN A 168 8.26 -2.99 -24.36
CA ASN A 168 8.49 -2.06 -25.48
C ASN A 168 9.96 -1.76 -25.80
N ALA A 169 10.95 -2.39 -25.15
CA ALA A 169 12.37 -2.04 -25.38
C ALA A 169 13.18 -3.04 -26.24
N LYS A 170 12.81 -4.33 -26.35
CA LYS A 170 13.49 -5.29 -27.24
C LYS A 170 12.53 -6.41 -27.66
N THR A 171 12.20 -6.49 -28.95
CA THR A 171 11.57 -7.65 -29.65
C THR A 171 10.40 -8.32 -28.93
N SER A 172 9.17 -7.94 -29.31
CA SER A 172 7.93 -8.75 -29.40
C SER A 172 7.80 -10.08 -28.63
N ASN A 173 8.26 -10.17 -27.39
CA ASN A 173 7.98 -11.28 -26.48
C ASN A 173 6.97 -10.77 -25.45
N ALA A 174 5.75 -10.58 -25.94
CA ALA A 174 4.64 -10.18 -25.11
C ALA A 174 4.19 -11.39 -24.26
N ILE A 175 4.11 -11.16 -22.94
CA ILE A 175 3.58 -12.01 -21.86
C ILE A 175 4.47 -13.19 -21.43
N GLY A 176 4.75 -13.22 -20.12
CA GLY A 176 5.45 -14.26 -19.36
C GLY A 176 4.81 -15.66 -19.35
N VAL A 177 4.05 -16.02 -20.39
CA VAL A 177 3.73 -17.41 -20.76
C VAL A 177 3.92 -17.51 -22.27
N ASN A 178 5.18 -17.72 -22.64
CA ASN A 178 5.64 -17.85 -24.02
C ASN A 178 4.94 -19.04 -24.71
N ASP A 179 4.70 -19.00 -26.02
CA ASP A 179 4.21 -20.17 -26.78
C ASP A 179 5.03 -21.44 -26.48
N LYS A 180 6.31 -21.24 -26.10
CA LYS A 180 7.21 -22.28 -25.56
C LYS A 180 6.64 -23.04 -24.35
N ILE A 181 5.95 -22.40 -23.41
CA ILE A 181 5.31 -23.07 -22.27
C ILE A 181 4.16 -23.95 -22.76
N ILE A 182 3.31 -23.41 -23.63
CA ILE A 182 2.17 -24.14 -24.20
C ILE A 182 2.67 -25.36 -24.98
N GLU A 183 3.70 -25.18 -25.81
CA GLU A 183 4.35 -26.26 -26.55
C GLU A 183 4.98 -27.31 -25.62
N SER A 184 5.70 -26.88 -24.58
CA SER A 184 6.31 -27.78 -23.60
C SER A 184 5.27 -28.64 -22.87
N ILE A 185 4.14 -28.03 -22.45
CA ILE A 185 3.03 -28.75 -21.81
C ILE A 185 2.40 -29.75 -22.80
N ASN A 186 2.20 -29.35 -24.06
CA ASN A 186 1.64 -30.23 -25.09
C ASN A 186 2.53 -31.46 -25.34
N ASN A 187 3.84 -31.24 -25.50
CA ASN A 187 4.82 -32.29 -25.72
C ASN A 187 4.89 -33.24 -24.51
N LEU A 188 4.92 -32.68 -23.29
CA LEU A 188 4.94 -33.48 -22.06
C LEU A 188 3.70 -34.36 -21.93
N VAL A 189 2.49 -33.83 -22.19
CA VAL A 189 1.25 -34.61 -22.14
C VAL A 189 1.25 -35.72 -23.20
N SER A 190 1.66 -35.42 -24.44
CA SER A 190 1.71 -36.41 -25.52
C SER A 190 2.68 -37.55 -25.22
N HIS A 191 3.87 -37.23 -24.71
CA HIS A 191 4.85 -38.26 -24.32
C HIS A 191 4.35 -39.10 -23.15
N ALA A 192 3.73 -38.48 -22.14
CA ALA A 192 3.17 -39.18 -20.99
C ALA A 192 2.03 -40.14 -21.36
N GLU A 193 1.18 -39.77 -22.32
CA GLU A 193 0.16 -40.66 -22.90
C GLU A 193 0.81 -41.90 -23.53
N LYS A 194 1.87 -41.72 -24.32
CA LYS A 194 2.58 -42.84 -24.96
C LYS A 194 3.28 -43.75 -23.96
N VAL A 195 3.85 -43.19 -22.89
CA VAL A 195 4.42 -43.97 -21.78
C VAL A 195 3.33 -44.78 -21.06
N LEU A 196 2.14 -44.21 -20.84
CA LEU A 196 1.04 -44.92 -20.20
C LEU A 196 0.50 -46.08 -21.04
N ILE A 197 0.56 -45.99 -22.37
CA ILE A 197 0.15 -47.08 -23.28
C ILE A 197 1.12 -48.26 -23.20
N THR A 198 2.42 -47.98 -23.06
CA THR A 198 3.49 -48.99 -23.02
C THR A 198 4.44 -48.78 -21.83
N PRO A 199 3.95 -48.90 -20.58
CA PRO A 199 4.77 -48.64 -19.41
C PRO A 199 5.78 -49.77 -19.22
N LYS A 200 7.00 -49.42 -18.81
CA LYS A 200 8.02 -50.40 -18.45
C LYS A 200 7.48 -51.33 -17.36
N ALA A 201 7.57 -52.62 -17.58
CA ALA A 201 7.16 -53.65 -16.63
C ALA A 201 8.37 -54.48 -16.20
N GLU A 202 8.41 -54.82 -14.91
CA GLU A 202 9.31 -55.82 -14.37
C GLU A 202 8.47 -57.04 -13.98
N LEU A 203 8.95 -58.25 -14.30
CA LEU A 203 8.28 -59.48 -13.93
C LEU A 203 8.70 -59.86 -12.50
N ARG A 204 7.75 -59.89 -11.57
CA ARG A 204 7.98 -60.38 -10.20
C ARG A 204 7.50 -61.81 -10.07
N GLU A 205 8.32 -62.65 -9.45
CA GLU A 205 7.95 -64.01 -9.10
C GLU A 205 6.97 -63.98 -7.92
N VAL A 206 5.79 -64.56 -8.10
CA VAL A 206 4.74 -64.72 -7.10
C VAL A 206 4.35 -66.19 -6.98
N GLN A 207 3.66 -66.55 -5.90
CA GLN A 207 3.10 -67.88 -5.73
C GLN A 207 1.62 -67.85 -6.06
N ALA A 208 1.19 -68.67 -7.03
CA ALA A 208 -0.22 -68.78 -7.42
C ALA A 208 -0.63 -70.24 -7.58
N LEU A 209 -1.91 -70.53 -7.39
CA LEU A 209 -2.47 -71.86 -7.61
C LEU A 209 -2.50 -72.17 -9.11
N LYS A 210 -1.85 -73.26 -9.52
CA LYS A 210 -1.90 -73.76 -10.90
C LYS A 210 -2.40 -75.20 -10.94
N PRO A 211 -3.06 -75.61 -12.04
CA PRO A 211 -3.41 -77.02 -12.24
C PRO A 211 -2.17 -77.88 -12.07
N ARG A 212 -2.28 -79.03 -11.39
CA ARG A 212 -1.15 -79.92 -11.05
C ARG A 212 -0.16 -80.19 -12.19
N LYS A 213 -0.64 -80.23 -13.45
CA LYS A 213 0.18 -80.44 -14.66
C LYS A 213 1.05 -79.22 -15.08
N ALA A 214 0.74 -78.02 -14.62
CA ALA A 214 1.39 -76.76 -15.00
C ALA A 214 2.16 -76.11 -13.83
N VAL A 215 2.37 -76.86 -12.74
CA VAL A 215 3.01 -76.38 -11.51
C VAL A 215 4.53 -76.41 -11.65
N LYS A 216 5.16 -75.28 -11.33
CA LYS A 216 6.59 -75.16 -11.08
C LYS A 216 6.83 -75.23 -9.56
N PRO A 217 7.57 -76.22 -9.04
CA PRO A 217 7.64 -76.49 -7.60
C PRO A 217 8.22 -75.34 -6.76
N VAL A 218 7.62 -75.14 -5.58
CA VAL A 218 8.14 -74.35 -4.44
C VAL A 218 7.99 -75.17 -3.16
N ASN A 219 8.66 -74.78 -2.06
CA ASN A 219 8.59 -75.51 -0.77
C ASN A 219 7.15 -75.79 -0.31
N ARG A 220 6.23 -74.84 -0.57
CA ARG A 220 4.80 -74.99 -0.25
C ARG A 220 4.10 -76.05 -1.09
N THR A 221 4.47 -76.22 -2.36
CA THR A 221 3.97 -77.30 -3.24
C THR A 221 4.26 -78.67 -2.67
N PHE A 222 5.48 -78.87 -2.12
CA PHE A 222 5.88 -80.13 -1.53
C PHE A 222 5.11 -80.44 -0.24
N MET A 223 4.91 -79.42 0.61
CA MET A 223 4.07 -79.55 1.81
C MET A 223 2.60 -79.85 1.49
N GLU A 224 2.05 -79.24 0.44
CA GLU A 224 0.68 -79.48 -0.03
C GLU A 224 0.51 -80.89 -0.59
N LEU A 225 1.47 -81.37 -1.38
CA LEU A 225 1.47 -82.75 -1.91
C LEU A 225 1.61 -83.81 -0.81
N ALA A 226 2.40 -83.54 0.23
CA ALA A 226 2.62 -84.46 1.36
C ALA A 226 1.40 -84.52 2.31
N SER A 227 0.71 -83.40 2.51
CA SER A 227 -0.45 -83.31 3.42
C SER A 227 -1.79 -83.65 2.74
N LYS A 228 -1.93 -83.42 1.43
CA LYS A 228 -3.17 -83.63 0.67
C LYS A 228 -2.87 -84.19 -0.73
N THR A 229 -2.83 -85.52 -0.84
CA THR A 229 -2.37 -86.27 -2.03
C THR A 229 -3.19 -86.06 -3.32
N ASN A 230 -4.45 -85.61 -3.23
CA ASN A 230 -5.39 -85.48 -4.36
C ASN A 230 -5.80 -84.03 -4.73
N GLN A 231 -4.96 -83.02 -4.44
CA GLN A 231 -5.26 -81.65 -4.87
C GLN A 231 -5.15 -81.43 -6.39
N ARG A 232 -6.21 -80.85 -6.99
CA ARG A 232 -6.28 -80.47 -8.41
C ARG A 232 -5.44 -79.24 -8.76
N PHE A 233 -5.29 -78.33 -7.80
CA PHE A 233 -4.47 -77.12 -7.89
C PHE A 233 -3.45 -77.11 -6.77
N LEU A 234 -2.20 -76.78 -7.10
CA LEU A 234 -1.12 -76.67 -6.12
C LEU A 234 -0.46 -75.29 -6.26
N THR A 235 0.09 -74.81 -5.16
CA THR A 235 0.88 -73.58 -5.17
C THR A 235 2.07 -73.75 -6.09
N SER A 236 2.28 -72.82 -7.03
CA SER A 236 3.32 -72.86 -8.07
C SER A 236 4.00 -71.50 -8.16
N ARG A 237 5.24 -71.48 -8.67
CA ARG A 237 5.83 -70.23 -9.19
C ARG A 237 4.96 -69.68 -10.32
N ALA A 238 4.65 -68.40 -10.25
CA ALA A 238 3.98 -67.61 -11.28
C ALA A 238 4.70 -66.27 -11.40
N THR A 239 4.41 -65.52 -12.46
CA THR A 239 5.00 -64.20 -12.70
C THR A 239 3.89 -63.21 -12.90
N GLU A 240 3.93 -62.12 -12.15
CA GLU A 240 3.04 -60.97 -12.35
C GLU A 240 3.88 -59.76 -12.74
N SER A 241 3.41 -59.00 -13.72
CA SER A 241 4.05 -57.76 -14.13
C SER A 241 3.80 -56.69 -13.06
N THR A 242 4.87 -56.15 -12.48
CA THR A 242 4.80 -54.90 -11.72
C THR A 242 5.17 -53.73 -12.61
N PHE A 243 4.39 -52.66 -12.54
CA PHE A 243 4.71 -51.39 -13.19
C PHE A 243 5.39 -50.41 -12.24
N ASN A 244 5.54 -50.74 -10.95
CA ASN A 244 6.14 -49.89 -9.94
C ASN A 244 7.68 -49.93 -9.96
N VAL A 245 8.25 -49.70 -11.14
CA VAL A 245 9.70 -49.66 -11.41
C VAL A 245 10.24 -48.23 -11.33
N ALA A 246 11.53 -48.06 -11.06
CA ALA A 246 12.15 -46.75 -10.81
C ALA A 246 11.81 -45.69 -11.87
N GLU A 247 11.79 -46.07 -13.16
CA GLU A 247 11.46 -45.17 -14.27
C GLU A 247 10.02 -44.65 -14.20
N ASN A 248 9.06 -45.54 -13.96
CA ASN A 248 7.65 -45.17 -13.87
C ASN A 248 7.37 -44.35 -12.60
N ARG A 249 8.08 -44.65 -11.51
CA ARG A 249 8.02 -43.88 -10.26
C ARG A 249 8.51 -42.45 -10.46
N TYR A 250 9.59 -42.27 -11.23
CA TYR A 250 10.10 -40.95 -11.61
C TYR A 250 9.16 -40.22 -12.56
N VAL A 251 8.63 -40.90 -13.59
CA VAL A 251 7.62 -40.31 -14.50
C VAL A 251 6.41 -39.82 -13.72
N LEU A 252 5.87 -40.62 -12.80
CA LEU A 252 4.74 -40.19 -11.96
C LEU A 252 5.11 -38.97 -11.10
N PHE A 253 6.30 -38.94 -10.49
CA PHE A 253 6.79 -37.77 -9.76
C PHE A 253 6.85 -36.52 -10.64
N ALA A 254 7.46 -36.61 -11.82
CA ALA A 254 7.59 -35.49 -12.75
C ALA A 254 6.21 -34.98 -13.20
N LEU A 255 5.26 -35.89 -13.51
CA LEU A 255 3.89 -35.52 -13.88
C LEU A 255 3.15 -34.82 -12.73
N GLU A 256 3.28 -35.30 -11.50
CA GLU A 256 2.67 -34.65 -10.33
C GLU A 256 3.22 -33.24 -10.10
N ARG A 257 4.53 -33.03 -10.30
CA ARG A 257 5.15 -31.69 -10.22
C ARG A 257 4.69 -30.78 -11.36
N CYS A 258 4.73 -31.26 -12.60
CA CYS A 258 4.21 -30.52 -13.76
C CYS A 258 2.74 -30.14 -13.56
N TYR A 259 1.90 -31.05 -13.08
CA TYR A 259 0.49 -30.77 -12.83
C TYR A 259 0.30 -29.58 -11.87
N ARG A 260 1.11 -29.48 -10.81
CA ARG A 260 1.04 -28.36 -9.85
C ARG A 260 1.44 -27.04 -10.49
N ILE A 261 2.55 -27.01 -11.22
CA ILE A 261 3.01 -25.81 -11.94
C ILE A 261 1.95 -25.38 -12.95
N VAL A 262 1.46 -26.31 -13.77
CA VAL A 262 0.43 -26.07 -14.79
C VAL A 262 -0.89 -25.61 -14.15
N LYS A 263 -1.25 -26.14 -12.98
CA LYS A 263 -2.42 -25.70 -12.22
C LYS A 263 -2.28 -24.23 -11.84
N GLN A 264 -1.13 -23.83 -11.29
CA GLN A 264 -0.91 -22.44 -10.91
C GLN A 264 -0.85 -21.51 -12.12
N VAL A 265 -0.17 -21.88 -13.19
CA VAL A 265 -0.19 -21.12 -14.46
C VAL A 265 -1.62 -20.94 -14.99
N THR A 266 -2.46 -21.98 -14.88
CA THR A 266 -3.88 -21.89 -15.29
C THR A 266 -4.66 -20.90 -14.43
N ILE A 267 -4.50 -20.97 -13.09
CA ILE A 267 -5.15 -20.05 -12.15
C ILE A 267 -4.70 -18.61 -12.41
N LEU A 268 -3.40 -18.38 -12.53
CA LEU A 268 -2.83 -17.07 -12.80
C LEU A 268 -3.28 -16.50 -14.14
N ALA A 269 -3.31 -17.30 -15.20
CA ALA A 269 -3.79 -16.85 -16.52
C ALA A 269 -5.26 -16.40 -16.46
N ASN A 270 -6.11 -17.15 -15.76
CA ASN A 270 -7.50 -16.76 -15.55
C ASN A 270 -7.61 -15.48 -14.73
N ASN A 271 -6.92 -15.40 -13.59
CA ASN A 271 -6.94 -14.23 -12.71
C ASN A 271 -6.39 -12.98 -13.41
N LYS A 272 -5.36 -13.11 -14.26
CA LYS A 272 -4.84 -12.01 -15.10
C LYS A 272 -5.89 -11.54 -16.11
N ALA A 273 -6.54 -12.47 -16.81
CA ALA A 273 -7.59 -12.14 -17.76
C ALA A 273 -8.75 -11.40 -17.06
N GLU A 274 -9.23 -11.90 -15.93
CA GLU A 274 -10.28 -11.25 -15.14
C GLU A 274 -9.86 -9.87 -14.62
N ARG A 275 -8.65 -9.73 -14.08
CA ARG A 275 -8.14 -8.43 -13.61
C ARG A 275 -7.99 -7.40 -14.73
N TYR A 276 -7.49 -7.80 -15.91
CA TYR A 276 -7.41 -6.89 -17.05
C TYR A 276 -8.80 -6.48 -17.54
N LYS A 277 -9.75 -7.42 -17.58
CA LYS A 277 -11.15 -7.11 -17.88
C LYS A 277 -11.75 -6.12 -16.88
N ASP A 278 -11.56 -6.35 -15.59
CA ASP A 278 -12.05 -5.44 -14.54
C ASP A 278 -11.39 -4.05 -14.66
N THR A 279 -10.10 -4.00 -15.01
CA THR A 279 -9.37 -2.75 -15.27
C THR A 279 -9.92 -2.03 -16.51
N VAL A 280 -10.25 -2.75 -17.59
CA VAL A 280 -10.88 -2.19 -18.78
C VAL A 280 -12.24 -1.59 -18.41
N THR A 281 -13.12 -2.35 -17.75
CA THR A 281 -14.43 -1.86 -17.31
C THR A 281 -14.32 -0.62 -16.42
N LYS A 282 -13.35 -0.60 -15.50
CA LYS A 282 -13.06 0.57 -14.67
C LYS A 282 -12.66 1.79 -15.51
N LEU A 283 -11.74 1.65 -16.46
CA LEU A 283 -11.28 2.75 -17.31
C LEU A 283 -12.38 3.23 -18.27
N GLU A 284 -13.22 2.33 -18.77
CA GLU A 284 -14.41 2.66 -19.57
C GLU A 284 -15.41 3.46 -18.74
N ASN A 285 -15.69 3.03 -17.51
CA ASN A 285 -16.54 3.78 -16.59
C ASN A 285 -15.97 5.19 -16.33
N GLN A 286 -14.65 5.30 -16.09
CA GLN A 286 -13.99 6.61 -15.95
C GLN A 286 -14.15 7.48 -17.20
N HIS A 287 -13.96 6.90 -18.39
CA HIS A 287 -14.10 7.60 -19.66
C HIS A 287 -15.55 8.06 -19.90
N ASN A 288 -16.53 7.22 -19.56
CA ASN A 288 -17.95 7.50 -19.79
C ASN A 288 -18.54 8.45 -18.75
N ASN A 289 -17.92 8.57 -17.58
CA ASN A 289 -18.33 9.50 -16.51
C ASN A 289 -17.95 10.96 -16.78
N PHE A 290 -17.19 11.26 -17.84
CA PHE A 290 -16.92 12.65 -18.21
C PHE A 290 -18.19 13.33 -18.73
N SER A 291 -18.48 14.50 -18.18
CA SER A 291 -19.66 15.31 -18.47
C SER A 291 -19.31 16.79 -18.63
N ASP A 292 -20.20 17.54 -19.30
CA ASP A 292 -20.08 19.00 -19.50
C ASP A 292 -20.33 19.82 -18.21
N SER A 293 -20.68 19.15 -17.11
CA SER A 293 -20.86 19.73 -15.80
C SER A 293 -20.15 18.89 -14.72
N VAL A 294 -19.85 19.52 -13.59
CA VAL A 294 -19.28 18.87 -12.41
C VAL A 294 -20.13 19.18 -11.18
N LEU A 295 -20.33 18.16 -10.34
CA LEU A 295 -20.98 18.32 -9.04
C LEU A 295 -19.95 18.85 -8.04
N VAL A 296 -20.25 20.00 -7.44
CA VAL A 296 -19.41 20.64 -6.42
C VAL A 296 -19.86 20.20 -5.02
N GLU A 297 -18.96 19.64 -4.24
CA GLU A 297 -19.28 19.17 -2.88
C GLU A 297 -19.45 20.34 -1.90
N ARG A 298 -20.67 20.52 -1.39
CA ARG A 298 -21.01 21.59 -0.45
C ARG A 298 -20.10 21.61 0.77
N GLU A 299 -19.85 20.47 1.39
CA GLU A 299 -19.08 20.39 2.64
C GLU A 299 -17.64 20.86 2.46
N LEU A 300 -17.02 20.54 1.32
CA LEU A 300 -15.68 21.03 0.99
C LEU A 300 -15.66 22.55 0.81
N VAL A 301 -16.66 23.11 0.12
CA VAL A 301 -16.78 24.57 -0.05
C VAL A 301 -16.97 25.26 1.30
N VAL A 302 -17.81 24.72 2.17
CA VAL A 302 -18.03 25.27 3.52
C VAL A 302 -16.74 25.20 4.35
N ASN A 303 -15.98 24.12 4.26
CA ASN A 303 -14.71 23.99 4.98
C ASN A 303 -13.64 24.95 4.44
N ASP A 304 -13.54 25.13 3.12
CA ASP A 304 -12.66 26.13 2.50
C ASP A 304 -13.06 27.56 2.93
N LEU A 305 -14.36 27.87 2.96
CA LEU A 305 -14.88 29.15 3.42
C LEU A 305 -14.58 29.42 4.91
N LYS A 306 -14.68 28.40 5.77
CA LYS A 306 -14.30 28.53 7.18
C LYS A 306 -12.82 28.92 7.32
N LYS A 307 -11.94 28.27 6.55
CA LYS A 307 -10.50 28.59 6.54
C LYS A 307 -10.23 30.02 6.03
N LEU A 308 -10.93 30.46 4.98
CA LEU A 308 -10.83 31.84 4.48
C LEU A 308 -11.38 32.86 5.48
N SER A 309 -12.45 32.53 6.19
CA SER A 309 -13.04 33.39 7.24
C SER A 309 -12.02 33.68 8.35
N GLU A 310 -11.26 32.68 8.78
CA GLU A 310 -10.23 32.87 9.83
C GLU A 310 -9.18 33.91 9.40
N ARG A 311 -8.79 33.92 8.13
CA ARG A 311 -7.82 34.88 7.55
C ARG A 311 -8.37 36.32 7.42
N CYS A 312 -9.66 36.53 7.62
CA CYS A 312 -10.26 37.87 7.60
C CYS A 312 -10.03 38.64 8.92
N HIS A 313 -9.59 37.95 9.97
CA HIS A 313 -9.34 38.48 11.30
C HIS A 313 -7.86 38.80 11.52
N ILE A 314 -7.56 39.91 12.19
CA ILE A 314 -6.18 40.34 12.46
C ILE A 314 -5.42 39.36 13.35
N ASP A 315 -6.11 38.69 14.28
CA ASP A 315 -5.53 37.73 15.21
C ASP A 315 -4.81 36.57 14.51
N TYR A 316 -5.34 36.13 13.36
CA TYR A 316 -4.70 35.09 12.54
C TYR A 316 -3.33 35.57 12.03
N TRP A 317 -3.29 36.78 11.46
CA TRP A 317 -2.07 37.35 10.91
C TRP A 317 -1.07 37.75 11.99
N GLN A 318 -1.55 38.23 13.14
CA GLN A 318 -0.73 38.55 14.31
C GLN A 318 -0.02 37.30 14.83
N LYS A 319 -0.70 36.16 14.94
CA LYS A 319 -0.08 34.88 15.33
C LYS A 319 0.98 34.43 14.32
N LEU A 320 0.64 34.46 13.03
CA LEU A 320 1.58 34.10 11.96
C LEU A 320 2.81 35.01 11.94
N PHE A 321 2.62 36.29 12.25
CA PHE A 321 3.70 37.27 12.38
C PHE A 321 4.56 37.01 13.63
N ALA A 322 3.95 36.76 14.78
CA ALA A 322 4.65 36.43 16.02
C ALA A 322 5.53 35.18 15.85
N ASN A 323 5.02 34.11 15.24
CA ASN A 323 5.80 32.91 14.96
C ASN A 323 7.01 33.18 14.04
N LYS A 324 6.89 34.08 13.07
CA LYS A 324 8.02 34.48 12.22
C LYS A 324 9.06 35.27 13.01
N LEU A 325 8.63 36.13 13.93
CA LEU A 325 9.52 36.86 14.83
C LEU A 325 10.26 35.90 15.76
N ASP A 326 9.57 34.96 16.40
CA ASP A 326 10.19 34.00 17.33
C ASP A 326 11.25 33.14 16.62
N ASN A 327 10.94 32.67 15.40
CA ASN A 327 11.87 31.90 14.57
C ASN A 327 13.07 32.70 14.04
N SER A 328 12.98 34.03 14.03
CA SER A 328 14.06 34.89 13.54
C SER A 328 15.17 35.14 14.58
N GLY A 329 14.94 34.76 15.85
CA GLY A 329 15.93 34.88 16.92
C GLY A 329 16.23 36.33 17.34
N ILE A 330 15.36 37.29 16.99
CA ILE A 330 15.53 38.70 17.36
C ILE A 330 15.35 38.87 18.87
N GLN A 331 16.28 39.57 19.51
CA GLN A 331 16.15 39.93 20.93
C GLN A 331 15.56 41.32 21.09
N PHE A 332 14.43 41.39 21.80
CA PHE A 332 13.78 42.64 22.18
C PHE A 332 14.34 43.15 23.51
N SER A 333 14.41 44.48 23.66
CA SER A 333 14.93 45.14 24.86
C SER A 333 13.83 45.38 25.88
N GLU A 334 14.04 44.96 27.13
CA GLU A 334 13.07 45.15 28.22
C GLU A 334 13.25 46.48 28.98
N HIS A 335 14.38 47.16 28.76
CA HIS A 335 14.77 48.36 29.49
C HIS A 335 15.07 49.52 28.54
N GLY A 336 14.45 50.68 28.79
CA GLY A 336 14.60 51.90 27.99
C GLY A 336 13.35 52.79 28.03
N GLN A 337 13.49 54.05 27.61
CA GLN A 337 12.34 54.87 27.24
C GLN A 337 11.98 54.56 25.78
N PHE A 338 10.81 53.98 25.53
CA PHE A 338 10.36 53.60 24.19
C PHE A 338 9.13 54.43 23.79
N GLU A 339 9.00 54.70 22.50
CA GLU A 339 7.84 55.36 21.91
C GLU A 339 7.17 54.45 20.88
N ASP A 340 5.86 54.61 20.69
CA ASP A 340 5.11 53.88 19.68
C ASP A 340 5.29 54.52 18.31
N PHE A 341 5.94 53.78 17.42
CA PHE A 341 6.19 54.16 16.04
C PHE A 341 5.27 53.36 15.10
N PHE A 342 4.32 54.06 14.48
CA PHE A 342 3.34 53.46 13.58
C PHE A 342 3.76 53.58 12.13
N VAL A 343 4.00 52.44 11.48
CA VAL A 343 4.55 52.38 10.13
C VAL A 343 3.82 51.40 9.23
N ARG A 344 3.70 51.75 7.95
CA ARG A 344 3.27 50.85 6.88
C ARG A 344 4.45 50.53 5.98
N ILE A 345 4.75 49.24 5.83
CA ILE A 345 5.85 48.74 5.01
C ILE A 345 5.49 48.78 3.53
N GLU A 346 6.35 49.38 2.72
CA GLU A 346 6.23 49.42 1.27
C GLU A 346 7.28 48.50 0.60
N SER A 347 8.04 49.00 -0.37
CA SER A 347 9.00 48.20 -1.14
C SER A 347 10.37 48.09 -0.43
N LEU A 348 11.14 47.03 -0.72
CA LEU A 348 12.53 46.96 -0.27
C LEU A 348 13.37 48.07 -0.91
N THR A 349 14.37 48.56 -0.17
CA THR A 349 15.40 49.42 -0.73
C THR A 349 16.22 48.66 -1.80
N ARG A 350 16.84 49.41 -2.73
CA ARG A 350 17.70 48.80 -3.77
C ARG A 350 18.88 48.04 -3.17
N GLU A 351 19.43 48.53 -2.07
CA GLU A 351 20.55 47.92 -1.33
C GLU A 351 20.11 46.71 -0.49
N ARG A 352 18.79 46.45 -0.38
CA ARG A 352 18.18 45.38 0.44
C ARG A 352 18.56 45.45 1.92
N ASP A 353 18.80 46.65 2.41
CA ASP A 353 19.20 46.98 3.77
C ASP A 353 18.08 47.64 4.59
N GLY A 354 16.88 47.79 3.99
CA GLY A 354 15.73 48.42 4.62
C GLY A 354 14.46 48.36 3.77
N PHE A 355 13.43 49.07 4.23
CA PHE A 355 12.15 49.22 3.53
C PHE A 355 11.76 50.68 3.41
N PHE A 356 11.14 51.04 2.28
CA PHE A 356 10.33 52.25 2.21
C PHE A 356 9.11 52.11 3.12
N ILE A 357 8.72 53.20 3.77
CA ILE A 357 7.63 53.22 4.73
C ILE A 357 6.76 54.47 4.60
N LYS A 358 5.50 54.35 5.03
CA LYS A 358 4.63 55.48 5.37
C LYS A 358 4.43 55.53 6.87
N VAL A 359 4.45 56.74 7.44
CA VAL A 359 4.28 56.96 8.88
C VAL A 359 2.85 57.45 9.12
N TRP A 360 2.26 57.03 10.24
CA TRP A 360 0.94 57.52 10.66
C TRP A 360 1.07 58.86 11.39
N ASP A 361 0.38 59.90 10.91
CA ASP A 361 0.39 61.23 11.52
C ASP A 361 -0.75 61.48 12.53
N GLY A 362 -1.58 60.46 12.81
CA GLY A 362 -2.80 60.57 13.60
C GLY A 362 -4.08 60.56 12.76
N SER A 363 -3.99 60.78 11.44
CA SER A 363 -5.13 60.85 10.53
C SER A 363 -4.94 60.09 9.22
N VAL A 364 -3.74 60.11 8.62
CA VAL A 364 -3.44 59.49 7.32
C VAL A 364 -2.05 58.83 7.35
N TRP A 365 -1.87 57.79 6.53
CA TRP A 365 -0.56 57.21 6.24
C TRP A 365 0.14 58.04 5.18
N GLY A 366 1.23 58.73 5.53
CA GLY A 366 1.89 59.67 4.66
C GLY A 366 3.42 59.64 4.75
N ASP A 367 4.03 60.38 3.83
CA ASP A 367 5.45 60.71 3.88
C ASP A 367 5.70 61.84 4.87
N VAL A 368 6.71 61.70 5.72
CA VAL A 368 7.05 62.74 6.71
C VAL A 368 7.64 63.96 5.98
N ASN A 369 7.07 65.15 6.21
CA ASN A 369 7.52 66.41 5.59
C ASN A 369 7.63 66.37 4.05
N GLY A 370 6.82 65.55 3.36
CA GLY A 370 6.83 65.43 1.90
C GLY A 370 8.05 64.72 1.30
N LYS A 371 8.86 64.03 2.13
CA LYS A 371 10.01 63.24 1.71
C LYS A 371 9.76 61.76 1.92
N HIS A 372 10.23 60.91 1.00
CA HIS A 372 10.10 59.46 1.16
C HIS A 372 10.80 58.98 2.44
N SER A 373 10.13 58.12 3.19
CA SER A 373 10.64 57.60 4.46
C SER A 373 11.13 56.17 4.32
N ILE A 374 12.24 55.83 4.99
CA ILE A 374 12.88 54.51 4.96
C ILE A 374 13.18 54.08 6.39
N ILE A 375 12.92 52.81 6.71
CA ILE A 375 13.53 52.15 7.88
C ILE A 375 14.78 51.41 7.40
N SER A 376 15.94 51.77 7.95
CA SER A 376 17.22 51.13 7.62
C SER A 376 17.72 50.25 8.76
N PHE A 377 18.21 49.06 8.41
CA PHE A 377 18.87 48.12 9.32
C PHE A 377 20.38 48.05 9.09
N ARG A 378 20.93 48.91 8.21
CA ARG A 378 22.34 48.89 7.78
C ARG A 378 23.34 49.01 8.93
N HIS A 379 22.97 49.73 9.99
CA HIS A 379 23.85 50.04 11.12
C HIS A 379 23.51 49.25 12.38
N ASN A 380 22.54 48.32 12.33
CA ASN A 380 22.13 47.51 13.48
C ASN A 380 21.91 46.05 13.07
N GLU A 381 23.01 45.27 13.10
CA GLU A 381 23.01 43.86 12.68
C GLU A 381 22.03 42.99 13.50
N SER A 382 21.75 43.36 14.75
CA SER A 382 20.81 42.66 15.62
C SER A 382 19.37 42.65 15.08
N TYR A 383 19.01 43.61 14.23
CA TYR A 383 17.68 43.72 13.61
C TYR A 383 17.67 43.40 12.11
N ALA A 384 18.81 43.05 11.51
CA ALA A 384 18.88 42.58 10.13
C ALA A 384 17.92 41.41 9.81
N PRO A 385 17.64 40.45 10.73
CA PRO A 385 16.65 39.40 10.48
C PRO A 385 15.23 39.91 10.13
N LEU A 386 14.86 41.14 10.52
CA LEU A 386 13.57 41.76 10.15
C LEU A 386 13.37 41.89 8.64
N LEU A 387 14.44 41.96 7.85
CA LEU A 387 14.39 41.94 6.38
C LEU A 387 13.71 40.68 5.83
N SER A 388 13.78 39.57 6.56
CA SER A 388 13.14 38.30 6.19
C SER A 388 11.73 38.13 6.77
N VAL A 389 11.38 38.93 7.79
CA VAL A 389 10.10 38.84 8.52
C VAL A 389 9.06 39.82 7.98
N LEU A 390 9.47 41.07 7.75
CA LEU A 390 8.60 42.15 7.29
C LEU A 390 8.25 41.98 5.81
N GLN A 391 7.02 42.32 5.45
CA GLN A 391 6.50 42.18 4.09
C GLN A 391 5.76 43.45 3.67
N HIS A 392 5.75 43.69 2.36
CA HIS A 392 4.96 44.76 1.74
C HIS A 392 3.50 44.72 2.21
N GLY A 393 2.93 45.90 2.50
CA GLY A 393 1.52 46.04 2.88
C GLY A 393 1.23 45.79 4.37
N MET A 394 2.23 45.42 5.18
CA MET A 394 2.08 45.31 6.64
C MET A 394 1.99 46.71 7.28
N SER A 395 1.03 46.90 8.17
CA SER A 395 0.93 48.07 9.05
C SER A 395 1.25 47.63 10.48
N LEU A 396 2.24 48.27 11.11
CA LEU A 396 2.88 47.86 12.34
C LEU A 396 2.83 48.97 13.38
N GLN A 397 2.69 48.59 14.64
CA GLN A 397 3.02 49.39 15.82
C GLN A 397 4.35 48.86 16.36
N VAL A 398 5.39 49.67 16.26
CA VAL A 398 6.75 49.33 16.70
C VAL A 398 7.06 50.17 17.93
N THR A 399 7.09 49.56 19.11
CA THR A 399 7.49 50.25 20.34
C THR A 399 9.02 50.23 20.41
N CYS A 400 9.67 51.37 20.16
CA CYS A 400 11.12 51.43 19.96
C CYS A 400 11.75 52.78 20.33
N GLN A 401 13.08 52.80 20.39
CA GLN A 401 13.89 54.03 20.29
C GLN A 401 14.34 54.17 18.85
N SER A 402 13.97 55.28 18.22
CA SER A 402 14.34 55.57 16.84
C SER A 402 15.05 56.91 16.71
N HIS A 403 16.01 56.98 15.78
CA HIS A 403 16.59 58.25 15.34
C HIS A 403 16.24 58.51 13.89
N LEU A 404 15.76 59.72 13.63
CA LEU A 404 15.46 60.22 12.30
C LEU A 404 16.65 61.02 11.76
N TYR A 405 17.16 60.59 10.61
CA TYR A 405 18.13 61.33 9.81
C TYR A 405 17.43 61.84 8.54
N SER A 406 17.34 63.16 8.36
CA SER A 406 16.73 63.76 7.16
C SER A 406 17.82 64.21 6.18
N THR A 407 17.69 63.80 4.92
CA THR A 407 18.47 64.29 3.78
C THR A 407 17.60 65.20 2.90
N GLU A 408 18.11 65.74 1.80
CA GLU A 408 17.29 66.56 0.89
C GLU A 408 16.07 65.81 0.33
N ARG A 409 16.16 64.48 0.13
CA ARG A 409 15.12 63.68 -0.53
C ARG A 409 14.49 62.59 0.33
N LEU A 410 15.16 62.17 1.40
CA LEU A 410 14.79 60.98 2.20
C LEU A 410 14.82 61.27 3.69
N ASN A 411 13.89 60.63 4.41
CA ASN A 411 13.90 60.49 5.86
C ASN A 411 14.29 59.06 6.22
N ILE A 412 15.36 58.87 6.98
CA ILE A 412 15.89 57.55 7.35
C ILE A 412 15.69 57.35 8.84
N PHE A 413 14.88 56.36 9.20
CA PHE A 413 14.64 55.92 10.56
C PHE A 413 15.57 54.75 10.89
N ASN A 414 16.44 54.95 11.87
CA ASN A 414 17.26 53.89 12.45
C ASN A 414 16.64 53.46 13.79
N LEU A 415 16.37 52.16 13.93
CA LEU A 415 15.83 51.59 15.17
C LEU A 415 17.01 51.14 16.06
N ASN A 416 17.22 51.82 17.18
CA ASN A 416 18.32 51.52 18.10
C ASN A 416 18.00 50.32 19.00
N SER A 417 16.81 50.34 19.61
CA SER A 417 16.32 49.29 20.50
C SER A 417 14.81 49.14 20.33
N ILE A 418 14.33 47.91 20.18
CA ILE A 418 12.92 47.58 19.97
C ILE A 418 12.43 46.80 21.19
N GLN A 419 11.32 47.25 21.79
CA GLN A 419 10.65 46.55 22.88
C GLN A 419 9.61 45.55 22.36
N SER A 420 8.80 45.96 21.37
CA SER A 420 7.81 45.07 20.77
C SER A 420 7.41 45.51 19.37
N ILE A 421 6.93 44.55 18.56
CA ILE A 421 6.37 44.81 17.23
C ILE A 421 5.01 44.13 17.16
N LYS A 422 3.95 44.90 16.88
CA LYS A 422 2.58 44.41 16.73
C LYS A 422 2.04 44.72 15.34
N LEU A 423 1.38 43.75 14.72
CA LEU A 423 0.68 43.92 13.45
C LEU A 423 -0.72 44.49 13.72
N ILE A 424 -0.95 45.69 13.23
CA ILE A 424 -2.24 46.39 13.37
C ILE A 424 -3.10 46.31 12.11
N GLY A 425 -2.48 45.98 10.97
CA GLY A 425 -3.19 45.79 9.70
C GLY A 425 -2.29 45.15 8.65
N SER A 426 -2.90 44.58 7.61
CA SER A 426 -2.17 44.01 6.48
C SER A 426 -3.03 44.07 5.22
N GLU A 427 -2.41 44.40 4.09
CA GLU A 427 -3.06 44.29 2.77
C GLU A 427 -3.52 42.85 2.50
N SER A 428 -2.76 41.85 2.94
CA SER A 428 -3.15 40.43 2.81
C SER A 428 -4.44 40.09 3.57
N MET A 429 -4.76 40.81 4.64
CA MET A 429 -6.04 40.67 5.36
C MET A 429 -7.19 41.26 4.53
N LEU A 430 -6.97 42.38 3.84
CA LEU A 430 -7.98 42.97 2.94
C LEU A 430 -8.23 42.05 1.75
N ASP A 431 -7.17 41.50 1.14
CA ASP A 431 -7.27 40.52 0.07
C ASP A 431 -8.04 39.27 0.52
N ALA A 432 -7.79 38.77 1.73
CA ALA A 432 -8.52 37.65 2.30
C ALA A 432 -10.02 37.94 2.44
N ARG A 433 -10.39 39.16 2.86
CA ARG A 433 -11.81 39.59 2.94
C ARG A 433 -12.47 39.63 1.56
N LEU A 434 -11.80 40.22 0.57
CA LEU A 434 -12.29 40.26 -0.81
C LEU A 434 -12.45 38.85 -1.39
N ALA A 435 -11.48 37.96 -1.14
CA ALA A 435 -11.55 36.56 -1.55
C ALA A 435 -12.69 35.80 -0.88
N PHE A 436 -12.90 36.02 0.42
CA PHE A 436 -14.01 35.42 1.19
C PHE A 436 -15.37 35.85 0.64
N ASP A 437 -15.59 37.14 0.40
CA ASP A 437 -16.86 37.64 -0.13
C ASP A 437 -17.13 37.09 -1.53
N LYS A 438 -16.09 37.02 -2.38
CA LYS A 438 -16.17 36.42 -3.72
C LYS A 438 -16.52 34.93 -3.66
N GLU A 439 -15.83 34.14 -2.84
CA GLU A 439 -16.10 32.70 -2.66
C GLU A 439 -17.51 32.46 -2.10
N LYS A 440 -17.94 33.27 -1.12
CA LYS A 440 -19.27 33.19 -0.53
C LYS A 440 -20.37 33.45 -1.57
N LEU A 441 -20.18 34.43 -2.45
CA LEU A 441 -21.12 34.73 -3.52
C LEU A 441 -21.19 33.59 -4.55
N LEU A 442 -20.05 33.02 -4.93
CA LEU A 442 -19.99 31.84 -5.81
C LEU A 442 -20.70 30.63 -5.16
N GLY A 443 -20.48 30.39 -3.87
CA GLY A 443 -21.15 29.32 -3.13
C GLY A 443 -22.67 29.48 -3.07
N LYS A 444 -23.18 30.72 -2.90
CA LYS A 444 -24.62 31.00 -2.98
C LYS A 444 -25.20 30.69 -4.37
N LYS A 445 -24.52 31.15 -5.43
CA LYS A 445 -24.93 30.88 -6.82
C LYS A 445 -24.95 29.38 -7.12
N LEU A 446 -23.94 28.63 -6.66
CA LEU A 446 -23.92 27.17 -6.80
C LEU A 446 -25.06 26.51 -6.03
N SER A 447 -25.37 26.99 -4.83
CA SER A 447 -26.50 26.48 -4.05
C SER A 447 -27.84 26.65 -4.76
N GLU A 448 -28.05 27.76 -5.47
CA GLU A 448 -29.25 28.00 -6.30
C GLU A 448 -29.32 27.05 -7.51
N GLN A 449 -28.17 26.59 -8.01
CA GLN A 449 -28.02 25.68 -9.15
C GLN A 449 -27.88 24.20 -8.73
N GLY A 450 -28.26 23.85 -7.50
CA GLY A 450 -28.16 22.47 -7.01
C GLY A 450 -26.72 21.94 -6.93
N TRP A 451 -25.75 22.84 -6.75
CA TRP A 451 -24.30 22.57 -6.73
C TRP A 451 -23.72 22.02 -8.04
N GLN A 452 -24.42 22.19 -9.15
CA GLN A 452 -23.89 21.85 -10.48
C GLN A 452 -23.19 23.04 -11.12
N LYS A 453 -21.94 22.84 -11.55
CA LYS A 453 -21.15 23.84 -12.28
C LYS A 453 -20.92 23.36 -13.71
N LYS A 454 -21.24 24.20 -14.70
CA LYS A 454 -20.85 23.95 -16.11
C LYS A 454 -19.34 24.12 -16.28
N LEU A 455 -18.72 23.23 -17.04
CA LEU A 455 -17.29 23.31 -17.34
C LEU A 455 -16.98 24.48 -18.27
N THR A 456 -15.81 25.06 -18.05
CA THR A 456 -15.19 26.04 -18.95
C THR A 456 -14.49 25.32 -20.11
N ASP A 457 -14.23 26.03 -21.21
CA ASP A 457 -13.54 25.46 -22.38
C ASP A 457 -12.17 24.86 -22.02
N SER A 458 -11.44 25.48 -21.10
CA SER A 458 -10.17 24.96 -20.60
C SER A 458 -10.32 23.67 -19.78
N GLU A 459 -11.42 23.52 -19.02
CA GLU A 459 -11.71 22.30 -18.26
C GLU A 459 -12.13 21.17 -19.23
N ILE A 460 -12.86 21.49 -20.29
CA ILE A 460 -13.22 20.55 -21.37
C ILE A 460 -11.96 20.06 -22.10
N GLU A 461 -11.04 20.97 -22.48
CA GLU A 461 -9.76 20.58 -23.09
C GLU A 461 -8.94 19.65 -22.20
N GLU A 462 -9.01 19.83 -20.88
CA GLU A 462 -8.32 18.95 -19.94
C GLU A 462 -8.97 17.57 -19.87
N GLN A 463 -10.32 17.51 -19.86
CA GLN A 463 -11.03 16.23 -19.95
C GLN A 463 -10.70 15.51 -21.26
N GLU A 464 -10.62 16.19 -22.40
CA GLU A 464 -10.26 15.56 -23.68
C GLU A 464 -8.85 14.97 -23.67
N LYS A 465 -7.88 15.64 -23.03
CA LYS A 465 -6.53 15.08 -22.81
C LYS A 465 -6.58 13.80 -21.97
N GLU A 466 -7.43 13.77 -20.94
CA GLU A 466 -7.59 12.59 -20.09
C GLU A 466 -8.32 11.44 -20.81
N LYS A 467 -9.35 11.75 -21.60
CA LYS A 467 -10.04 10.78 -22.47
C LYS A 467 -9.08 10.11 -23.45
N ALA A 468 -8.18 10.87 -24.07
CA ALA A 468 -7.17 10.30 -24.98
C ALA A 468 -6.27 9.28 -24.26
N SER A 469 -5.75 9.65 -23.08
CA SER A 469 -4.95 8.75 -22.25
C SER A 469 -5.72 7.50 -21.82
N LEU A 470 -7.00 7.64 -21.45
CA LEU A 470 -7.86 6.51 -21.09
C LEU A 470 -8.11 5.58 -22.29
N ARG A 471 -8.37 6.08 -23.50
CA ARG A 471 -8.60 5.24 -24.69
C ARG A 471 -7.38 4.39 -25.03
N ASN A 472 -6.19 5.00 -25.04
CA ASN A 472 -4.94 4.26 -25.21
C ASN A 472 -4.80 3.21 -24.09
N ARG A 473 -5.15 3.60 -22.86
CA ARG A 473 -5.05 2.72 -21.70
C ARG A 473 -6.15 1.63 -21.62
N ILE A 474 -7.26 1.77 -22.32
CA ILE A 474 -8.23 0.69 -22.52
C ILE A 474 -7.64 -0.30 -23.53
N SER A 475 -7.21 0.18 -24.70
CA SER A 475 -6.73 -0.66 -25.80
C SER A 475 -5.61 -1.66 -25.40
N PHE A 476 -4.54 -1.22 -24.74
CA PHE A 476 -3.50 -2.19 -24.33
C PHE A 476 -3.95 -3.16 -23.23
N TYR A 477 -4.94 -2.84 -22.38
CA TYR A 477 -5.40 -3.80 -21.36
C TYR A 477 -6.34 -4.82 -21.99
N GLU A 478 -7.12 -4.43 -23.00
CA GLU A 478 -7.88 -5.36 -23.85
C GLU A 478 -6.96 -6.33 -24.61
N GLN A 479 -5.83 -5.82 -25.15
CA GLN A 479 -4.82 -6.68 -25.79
C GLN A 479 -4.22 -7.68 -24.80
N ASN A 480 -3.79 -7.22 -23.62
CA ASN A 480 -3.24 -8.09 -22.59
C ASN A 480 -4.26 -9.08 -22.01
N GLN A 481 -5.53 -8.69 -21.90
CA GLN A 481 -6.64 -9.58 -21.55
C GLN A 481 -6.75 -10.69 -22.59
N THR A 482 -6.83 -10.34 -23.88
CA THR A 482 -7.01 -11.30 -24.99
C THR A 482 -5.90 -12.35 -24.99
N MET A 483 -4.67 -11.92 -24.77
CA MET A 483 -3.53 -12.82 -24.73
C MET A 483 -3.53 -13.71 -23.46
N SER A 484 -3.92 -13.18 -22.29
CA SER A 484 -4.06 -13.97 -21.07
C SER A 484 -5.17 -15.02 -21.19
N GLU A 485 -6.29 -14.66 -21.84
CA GLU A 485 -7.37 -15.59 -22.17
C GLU A 485 -6.93 -16.68 -23.15
N TYR A 486 -6.11 -16.33 -24.15
CA TYR A 486 -5.55 -17.30 -25.10
C TYR A 486 -4.74 -18.37 -24.37
N VAL A 487 -3.84 -17.96 -23.46
CA VAL A 487 -3.05 -18.86 -22.62
C VAL A 487 -3.96 -19.77 -21.79
N TYR A 488 -4.95 -19.21 -21.09
CA TYR A 488 -5.89 -19.98 -20.27
C TYR A 488 -6.64 -21.04 -21.11
N LYS A 489 -7.19 -20.64 -22.26
CA LYS A 489 -7.96 -21.53 -23.17
C LYS A 489 -7.10 -22.70 -23.68
N LYS A 490 -5.78 -22.52 -23.85
CA LYS A 490 -4.86 -23.58 -24.31
C LYS A 490 -4.42 -24.51 -23.18
N ILE A 491 -4.18 -23.99 -21.98
CA ILE A 491 -3.59 -24.75 -20.88
C ILE A 491 -4.64 -25.50 -20.03
N ALA A 492 -5.81 -24.90 -19.79
CA ALA A 492 -6.85 -25.50 -18.95
C ALA A 492 -7.29 -26.93 -19.39
N PRO A 493 -7.44 -27.23 -20.70
CA PRO A 493 -7.72 -28.61 -21.15
C PRO A 493 -6.56 -29.58 -20.84
N LYS A 494 -5.31 -29.12 -20.95
CA LYS A 494 -4.11 -29.93 -20.68
C LYS A 494 -3.94 -30.26 -19.21
N LEU A 495 -4.35 -29.36 -18.31
CA LEU A 495 -4.41 -29.64 -16.89
C LEU A 495 -5.34 -30.84 -16.58
N ARG A 496 -6.52 -30.90 -17.22
CA ARG A 496 -7.46 -32.01 -17.08
C ARG A 496 -6.89 -33.32 -17.64
N GLN A 497 -6.14 -33.25 -18.74
CA GLN A 497 -5.44 -34.42 -19.31
C GLN A 497 -4.36 -34.95 -18.37
N LEU A 498 -3.54 -34.06 -17.79
CA LEU A 498 -2.53 -34.42 -16.79
C LEU A 498 -3.12 -35.11 -15.56
N ASP A 499 -4.22 -34.57 -15.00
CA ASP A 499 -4.90 -35.20 -13.87
C ASP A 499 -5.38 -36.63 -14.20
N LYS A 500 -5.96 -36.82 -15.40
CA LYS A 500 -6.36 -38.16 -15.88
C LYS A 500 -5.17 -39.11 -16.00
N LEU A 501 -4.05 -38.65 -16.54
CA LEU A 501 -2.83 -39.44 -16.65
C LEU A 501 -2.30 -39.84 -15.27
N ILE A 502 -2.16 -38.90 -14.35
CA ILE A 502 -1.69 -39.16 -12.98
C ILE A 502 -2.57 -40.20 -12.30
N LYS A 503 -3.90 -40.06 -12.41
CA LYS A 503 -4.86 -41.04 -11.87
C LYS A 503 -4.69 -42.42 -12.52
N ALA A 504 -4.41 -42.49 -13.82
CA ALA A 504 -4.17 -43.75 -14.52
C ALA A 504 -2.86 -44.44 -14.08
N PHE A 505 -1.75 -43.70 -13.95
CA PHE A 505 -0.50 -44.22 -13.39
C PHE A 505 -0.69 -44.74 -11.95
N LYS A 506 -1.46 -44.03 -11.11
CA LYS A 506 -1.79 -44.49 -9.75
C LYS A 506 -2.64 -45.76 -9.74
N LYS A 507 -3.56 -45.94 -10.70
CA LYS A 507 -4.34 -47.19 -10.86
C LYS A 507 -3.45 -48.41 -11.17
N LEU A 508 -2.29 -48.20 -11.80
CA LEU A 508 -1.26 -49.24 -12.02
C LEU A 508 -0.41 -49.53 -10.76
N GLN A 509 -0.79 -49.01 -9.58
CA GLN A 509 -0.09 -49.18 -8.31
C GLN A 509 1.34 -48.60 -8.27
N ILE A 510 1.63 -47.60 -9.12
CA ILE A 510 2.92 -46.92 -9.18
C ILE A 510 3.00 -45.87 -8.06
N LYS A 511 4.13 -45.81 -7.35
CA LYS A 511 4.38 -44.84 -6.26
C LYS A 511 5.42 -43.79 -6.68
N PRO A 512 5.16 -42.48 -6.54
CA PRO A 512 6.10 -41.46 -6.99
C PRO A 512 7.46 -41.55 -6.29
N SER A 513 8.52 -41.15 -6.98
CA SER A 513 9.90 -41.07 -6.45
C SER A 513 10.66 -39.96 -7.17
N SER A 514 11.30 -39.05 -6.41
CA SER A 514 12.12 -37.96 -6.97
C SER A 514 13.45 -38.44 -7.56
N HIS A 515 13.93 -39.62 -7.15
CA HIS A 515 15.19 -40.18 -7.65
C HIS A 515 15.12 -40.45 -9.15
N PHE A 516 15.94 -39.74 -9.93
CA PHE A 516 16.07 -39.95 -11.37
C PHE A 516 16.87 -41.23 -11.66
N PRO A 517 16.28 -42.23 -12.33
CA PRO A 517 17.01 -43.45 -12.67
C PRO A 517 17.85 -43.20 -13.92
N ASN A 518 19.17 -43.25 -13.79
CA ASN A 518 20.12 -43.25 -14.91
C ASN A 518 20.04 -44.57 -15.71
N SER A 519 18.90 -44.86 -16.33
CA SER A 519 18.64 -46.13 -17.01
C SER A 519 18.61 -46.00 -18.52
N MET A 520 18.93 -47.10 -19.21
CA MET A 520 18.86 -47.18 -20.68
C MET A 520 17.45 -46.89 -21.23
N THR A 521 16.40 -46.99 -20.41
CA THR A 521 15.03 -46.67 -20.82
C THR A 521 14.87 -45.19 -21.15
N PHE A 522 15.52 -44.28 -20.40
CA PHE A 522 15.50 -42.85 -20.73
C PHE A 522 16.37 -42.54 -21.96
N VAL A 523 17.43 -43.32 -22.21
CA VAL A 523 18.28 -43.13 -23.39
C VAL A 523 17.62 -43.63 -24.68
N GLN A 524 16.97 -44.80 -24.63
CA GLN A 524 16.46 -45.50 -25.81
C GLN A 524 14.99 -45.20 -26.13
N ASN A 525 14.18 -44.85 -25.13
CA ASN A 525 12.77 -44.53 -25.35
C ASN A 525 12.55 -43.01 -25.40
N PRO A 526 12.25 -42.44 -26.59
CA PRO A 526 12.08 -41.00 -26.75
C PRO A 526 10.91 -40.44 -25.94
N HIS A 527 9.97 -41.26 -25.50
CA HIS A 527 8.82 -40.81 -24.70
C HIS A 527 9.17 -40.66 -23.22
N TYR A 528 9.99 -41.56 -22.65
CA TYR A 528 10.51 -41.37 -21.29
C TYR A 528 11.42 -40.14 -21.25
N GLN A 529 12.33 -40.01 -22.23
CA GLN A 529 13.16 -38.81 -22.35
C GLN A 529 12.33 -37.55 -22.57
N GLY A 530 11.27 -37.63 -23.38
CA GLY A 530 10.37 -36.53 -23.65
C GLY A 530 9.65 -36.01 -22.40
N VAL A 531 9.24 -36.89 -21.48
CA VAL A 531 8.69 -36.48 -20.17
C VAL A 531 9.74 -35.79 -19.31
N HIS A 532 10.95 -36.33 -19.23
CA HIS A 532 12.04 -35.71 -18.45
C HIS A 532 12.44 -34.33 -19.00
N ASN A 533 12.65 -34.24 -20.31
CA ASN A 533 12.98 -32.98 -20.98
C ASN A 533 11.83 -31.98 -20.83
N GLY A 534 10.57 -32.40 -21.00
CA GLY A 534 9.41 -31.53 -20.80
C GLY A 534 9.31 -31.00 -19.37
N TYR A 535 9.61 -31.84 -18.37
CA TYR A 535 9.66 -31.41 -16.97
C TYR A 535 10.79 -30.41 -16.71
N LYS A 536 11.99 -30.66 -17.25
CA LYS A 536 13.14 -29.75 -17.16
C LYS A 536 12.86 -28.41 -17.82
N THR A 537 12.40 -28.42 -19.07
CA THR A 537 12.04 -27.20 -19.81
C THR A 537 10.94 -26.42 -19.10
N LEU A 538 9.92 -27.09 -18.56
CA LEU A 538 8.87 -26.40 -17.81
C LEU A 538 9.42 -25.70 -16.57
N ARG A 539 10.35 -26.32 -15.83
CA ARG A 539 11.02 -25.69 -14.68
C ARG A 539 11.88 -24.49 -15.09
N ASP A 540 12.65 -24.65 -16.16
CA ASP A 540 13.54 -23.60 -16.66
C ASP A 540 12.73 -22.39 -17.13
N VAL A 541 11.65 -22.61 -17.90
CA VAL A 541 10.82 -21.51 -18.44
C VAL A 541 9.93 -20.87 -17.38
N THR A 542 9.58 -21.58 -16.31
CA THR A 542 8.82 -21.01 -15.18
C THR A 542 9.71 -20.44 -14.08
N ASN A 543 11.04 -20.40 -14.28
CA ASN A 543 12.02 -19.93 -13.31
C ASN A 543 11.88 -20.62 -11.93
N LEU A 544 11.47 -21.88 -11.94
CA LEU A 544 11.39 -22.80 -10.80
C LEU A 544 12.52 -23.86 -10.90
N ALA A 545 13.71 -23.40 -11.27
CA ALA A 545 14.88 -24.26 -11.42
C ALA A 545 15.31 -24.87 -10.07
N ASP A 546 14.98 -24.24 -8.95
CA ASP A 546 15.23 -24.75 -7.59
C ASP A 546 14.01 -25.50 -7.02
N GLU A 547 14.21 -26.74 -6.57
CA GLU A 547 13.15 -27.53 -5.92
C GLU A 547 12.73 -26.95 -4.57
N GLU A 548 13.62 -26.26 -3.86
CA GLU A 548 13.34 -25.66 -2.55
C GLU A 548 12.30 -24.54 -2.64
N LEU A 549 12.30 -23.79 -3.74
CA LEU A 549 11.39 -22.69 -3.98
C LEU A 549 9.96 -23.20 -4.23
N LEU A 550 9.80 -24.26 -5.03
CA LEU A 550 8.51 -24.91 -5.24
C LEU A 550 7.96 -25.50 -3.93
N LEU A 551 8.81 -26.17 -3.14
CA LEU A 551 8.41 -26.73 -1.84
C LEU A 551 7.97 -25.63 -0.86
N SER A 552 8.68 -24.51 -0.82
CA SER A 552 8.31 -23.38 0.02
C SER A 552 6.97 -22.75 -0.36
N LEU A 553 6.64 -22.70 -1.64
CA LEU A 553 5.34 -22.24 -2.10
C LEU A 553 4.22 -23.24 -1.78
N GLU A 554 4.51 -24.53 -1.83
CA GLU A 554 3.58 -25.58 -1.40
C GLU A 554 3.24 -25.46 0.09
N GLU A 555 4.23 -25.14 0.92
CA GLU A 555 4.00 -24.88 2.34
C GLU A 555 3.12 -23.65 2.56
N ILE A 556 3.34 -22.57 1.80
CA ILE A 556 2.54 -21.32 1.89
C ILE A 556 1.09 -21.56 1.42
N ASP A 557 0.89 -22.33 0.35
CA ASP A 557 -0.45 -22.68 -0.14
C ASP A 557 -1.24 -23.52 0.88
N ALA A 558 -0.55 -24.37 1.65
CA ALA A 558 -1.14 -25.18 2.71
C ALA A 558 -1.53 -24.38 3.96
N ILE A 559 -1.10 -23.11 4.08
CA ILE A 559 -1.50 -22.23 5.17
C ILE A 559 -2.99 -21.89 5.02
N GLY A 560 -3.79 -22.28 6.02
CA GLY A 560 -5.24 -22.05 6.07
C GLY A 560 -5.65 -20.97 7.07
N LEU A 561 -5.30 -21.13 8.35
CA LEU A 561 -5.63 -20.18 9.42
C LEU A 561 -4.48 -19.16 9.56
N VAL A 562 -4.74 -17.89 9.26
CA VAL A 562 -3.71 -16.83 9.30
C VAL A 562 -4.11 -15.71 10.23
N ASN A 563 -3.14 -15.21 10.98
CA ASN A 563 -3.21 -13.93 11.67
C ASN A 563 -3.43 -12.83 10.63
N MET A 564 -4.62 -12.21 10.61
CA MET A 564 -5.03 -11.26 9.57
C MET A 564 -4.17 -10.01 9.50
N PRO A 565 -3.84 -9.34 10.62
CA PRO A 565 -2.85 -8.25 10.61
C PRO A 565 -1.54 -8.62 9.91
N MET A 566 -0.98 -9.79 10.23
CA MET A 566 0.27 -10.27 9.63
C MET A 566 0.09 -10.63 8.15
N LEU A 567 -1.04 -11.26 7.77
CA LEU A 567 -1.38 -11.53 6.38
C LEU A 567 -1.50 -10.24 5.58
N TYR A 568 -2.19 -9.25 6.14
CA TYR A 568 -2.42 -7.95 5.50
C TYR A 568 -1.09 -7.22 5.28
N GLU A 569 -0.23 -7.17 6.29
CA GLU A 569 1.10 -6.58 6.19
C GLU A 569 1.94 -7.23 5.09
N ARG A 570 2.02 -8.57 5.07
CA ARG A 570 2.71 -9.32 4.01
C ARG A 570 2.07 -9.12 2.65
N TRP A 571 0.75 -9.00 2.58
CA TRP A 571 0.04 -8.68 1.34
C TRP A 571 0.36 -7.27 0.85
N CYS A 572 0.45 -6.27 1.74
CA CYS A 572 0.91 -4.91 1.40
C CYS A 572 2.32 -4.92 0.82
N LEU A 573 3.24 -5.73 1.37
CA LEU A 573 4.59 -5.91 0.81
C LEU A 573 4.52 -6.36 -0.66
N LEU A 574 3.69 -7.36 -0.97
CA LEU A 574 3.50 -7.84 -2.35
C LEU A 574 2.96 -6.72 -3.26
N GLN A 575 1.98 -5.94 -2.79
CA GLN A 575 1.42 -4.84 -3.59
C GLN A 575 2.44 -3.73 -3.85
N ILE A 576 3.28 -3.37 -2.87
CA ILE A 576 4.36 -2.39 -3.05
C ILE A 576 5.32 -2.87 -4.14
N ILE A 577 5.77 -4.14 -4.06
CA ILE A 577 6.68 -4.72 -5.05
C ILE A 577 6.02 -4.76 -6.43
N LYS A 578 4.75 -5.19 -6.52
CA LYS A 578 3.99 -5.23 -7.77
C LYS A 578 3.91 -3.86 -8.43
N ILE A 579 3.53 -2.81 -7.70
CA ILE A 579 3.39 -1.46 -8.28
C ILE A 579 4.75 -0.89 -8.69
N LEU A 580 5.81 -1.10 -7.90
CA LEU A 580 7.16 -0.68 -8.29
C LEU A 580 7.60 -1.38 -9.59
N LYS A 581 7.34 -2.68 -9.73
CA LYS A 581 7.71 -3.49 -10.89
C LYS A 581 6.84 -3.20 -12.12
N GLU A 582 5.52 -3.27 -11.96
CA GLU A 582 4.55 -3.21 -13.05
C GLU A 582 4.21 -1.78 -13.47
N SER A 583 3.96 -0.89 -12.51
CA SER A 583 3.57 0.50 -12.80
C SER A 583 4.76 1.44 -12.94
N PHE A 584 5.84 1.25 -12.18
CA PHE A 584 7.03 2.12 -12.21
C PHE A 584 8.28 1.50 -12.84
N ARG A 585 8.16 0.30 -13.42
CA ARG A 585 9.19 -0.40 -14.24
C ARG A 585 10.51 -0.67 -13.52
N PHE A 586 10.49 -0.82 -12.21
CA PHE A 586 11.67 -1.28 -11.48
C PHE A 586 11.93 -2.77 -11.73
N THR A 587 13.20 -3.15 -11.82
CA THR A 587 13.67 -4.54 -11.88
C THR A 587 14.23 -4.96 -10.53
N LEU A 588 13.95 -6.19 -10.09
CA LEU A 588 14.50 -6.74 -8.84
C LEU A 588 15.84 -7.44 -9.09
N GLN A 589 16.69 -7.50 -8.06
CA GLN A 589 17.96 -8.27 -8.06
C GLN A 589 17.74 -9.80 -8.14
N ASP A 590 18.65 -10.57 -8.71
CA ASP A 590 18.47 -12.00 -9.03
C ASP A 590 17.96 -12.90 -7.87
N ASN A 591 18.38 -12.66 -6.62
CA ASN A 591 18.02 -13.48 -5.45
C ASN A 591 16.75 -13.04 -4.70
N TRP A 592 15.98 -12.09 -5.25
CA TRP A 592 14.83 -11.47 -4.58
C TRP A 592 13.75 -12.46 -4.15
N LYS A 593 13.56 -13.58 -4.87
CA LYS A 593 12.51 -14.56 -4.60
C LYS A 593 12.69 -15.25 -3.25
N TYR A 594 13.93 -15.60 -2.90
CA TYR A 594 14.25 -16.24 -1.63
C TYR A 594 14.05 -15.27 -0.47
N LEU A 595 14.48 -14.02 -0.64
CA LEU A 595 14.28 -12.95 0.34
C LEU A 595 12.79 -12.67 0.58
N LEU A 596 11.98 -12.69 -0.49
CA LEU A 596 10.53 -12.54 -0.36
C LEU A 596 9.88 -13.73 0.36
N ILE A 597 10.27 -14.96 0.02
CA ILE A 597 9.79 -16.16 0.71
C ILE A 597 10.22 -16.13 2.19
N GLU A 598 11.42 -15.66 2.48
CA GLU A 598 11.92 -15.49 3.84
C GLU A 598 11.08 -14.47 4.61
N ALA A 599 10.74 -13.33 4.02
CA ALA A 599 9.84 -12.32 4.62
C ALA A 599 8.44 -12.86 4.88
N VAL A 600 7.96 -13.77 4.03
CA VAL A 600 6.64 -14.37 4.15
C VAL A 600 6.61 -15.54 5.14
N LYS A 601 7.65 -16.38 5.20
CA LYS A 601 7.64 -17.61 6.01
C LYS A 601 8.23 -17.41 7.40
N THR A 602 9.22 -16.54 7.53
CA THR A 602 9.98 -16.37 8.77
C THR A 602 9.56 -15.09 9.50
N ASN A 603 9.87 -15.00 10.79
CA ASN A 603 9.74 -13.76 11.57
C ASN A 603 11.06 -12.99 11.59
N LYS A 604 11.86 -13.12 10.52
CA LYS A 604 13.11 -12.38 10.38
C LYS A 604 12.79 -10.94 10.00
N THR A 605 13.46 -10.02 10.68
CA THR A 605 13.34 -8.59 10.43
C THR A 605 14.47 -8.12 9.52
N ASP A 606 14.40 -6.87 9.07
CA ASP A 606 15.46 -6.21 8.31
C ASP A 606 15.78 -6.89 6.96
N ILE A 607 14.76 -7.45 6.30
CA ILE A 607 14.92 -8.10 5.00
C ILE A 607 14.94 -7.05 3.91
N GLU A 608 16.05 -6.97 3.16
CA GLU A 608 16.28 -5.94 2.14
C GLU A 608 16.08 -6.48 0.71
N LEU A 609 15.20 -5.82 -0.05
CA LEU A 609 14.97 -6.07 -1.47
C LEU A 609 15.50 -4.87 -2.27
N LEU A 610 16.41 -5.14 -3.23
CA LEU A 610 16.96 -4.12 -4.11
C LEU A 610 16.19 -4.07 -5.44
N LEU A 611 15.78 -2.87 -5.82
CA LEU A 611 15.05 -2.56 -7.03
C LEU A 611 15.74 -1.46 -7.82
N THR A 612 15.83 -1.59 -9.14
CA THR A 612 16.51 -0.61 -10.00
C THR A 612 15.66 -0.18 -11.18
N ASN A 613 15.66 1.11 -11.50
CA ASN A 613 15.14 1.64 -12.76
C ASN A 613 16.25 2.52 -13.37
N GLN A 614 16.98 1.93 -14.31
CA GLN A 614 18.14 2.56 -14.94
C GLN A 614 17.74 3.78 -15.76
N ASP A 615 16.65 3.70 -16.53
CA ASP A 615 16.16 4.79 -17.38
C ASP A 615 15.77 6.01 -16.54
N ALA A 616 15.18 5.78 -15.37
CA ALA A 616 14.82 6.83 -14.44
C ALA A 616 15.97 7.29 -13.53
N LYS A 617 17.13 6.61 -13.60
CA LYS A 617 18.29 6.79 -12.70
C LYS A 617 17.92 6.70 -11.23
N ARG A 618 17.18 5.64 -10.85
CA ARG A 618 16.66 5.44 -9.49
C ARG A 618 16.91 4.03 -8.99
N PHE A 619 17.31 3.94 -7.74
CA PHE A 619 17.67 2.70 -7.06
C PHE A 619 16.98 2.70 -5.70
N ILE A 620 16.14 1.71 -5.48
CA ILE A 620 15.33 1.57 -4.27
C ILE A 620 15.85 0.38 -3.48
N LYS A 621 16.02 0.59 -2.19
CA LYS A 621 16.16 -0.47 -1.21
C LYS A 621 14.89 -0.50 -0.36
N LEU A 622 14.07 -1.52 -0.56
CA LEU A 622 12.87 -1.78 0.22
C LEU A 622 13.22 -2.73 1.35
N THR A 623 13.18 -2.24 2.59
CA THR A 623 13.39 -3.05 3.78
C THR A 623 12.06 -3.39 4.45
N TYR A 624 11.79 -4.68 4.66
CA TYR A 624 10.66 -5.18 5.45
C TYR A 624 11.04 -5.31 6.93
N GLU A 625 10.18 -4.80 7.82
CA GLU A 625 10.40 -4.71 9.28
C GLU A 625 11.78 -4.11 9.64
N LYS A 626 12.10 -2.92 9.09
CA LYS A 626 13.40 -2.26 9.32
C LYS A 626 13.54 -1.77 10.76
N THR A 627 14.63 -2.10 11.42
CA THR A 627 15.03 -1.51 12.70
C THR A 627 15.70 -0.16 12.46
N LEU A 628 15.03 0.92 12.87
CA LEU A 628 15.59 2.27 12.85
C LEU A 628 16.62 2.46 13.97
N ASP A 629 17.44 3.52 13.89
CA ASP A 629 18.54 3.80 14.84
C ASP A 629 18.08 3.85 16.31
N HIS A 630 16.84 4.27 16.54
CA HIS A 630 16.21 4.34 17.87
C HIS A 630 15.46 3.05 18.28
N GLY A 631 15.68 1.94 17.57
CA GLY A 631 15.19 0.60 17.90
C GLY A 631 13.71 0.34 17.63
N LYS A 632 12.99 1.28 16.99
CA LYS A 632 11.60 1.03 16.55
C LYS A 632 11.59 0.46 15.13
N ARG A 633 10.50 -0.23 14.81
CA ARG A 633 10.36 -0.99 13.57
C ARG A 633 9.07 -0.61 12.82
N PRO A 634 9.13 0.27 11.80
CA PRO A 634 8.10 0.35 10.79
C PRO A 634 8.08 -0.91 9.91
N ASP A 635 6.92 -1.20 9.32
CA ASP A 635 6.72 -2.41 8.52
C ASP A 635 7.46 -2.31 7.16
N PHE A 636 7.51 -1.13 6.54
CA PHE A 636 8.21 -0.92 5.27
C PHE A 636 9.01 0.38 5.24
N VAL A 637 10.25 0.30 4.77
CA VAL A 637 11.09 1.47 4.52
C VAL A 637 11.66 1.41 3.12
N LEU A 638 11.45 2.48 2.36
CA LEU A 638 12.00 2.70 1.02
C LEU A 638 13.15 3.71 1.12
N ASP A 639 14.39 3.22 1.05
CA ASP A 639 15.58 4.04 0.89
C ASP A 639 15.84 4.22 -0.62
N LEU A 640 15.66 5.44 -1.13
CA LEU A 640 15.84 5.80 -2.54
C LEU A 640 17.17 6.53 -2.75
N ILE A 641 17.94 6.04 -3.72
CA ILE A 641 19.07 6.73 -4.33
C ILE A 641 18.65 7.16 -5.73
N TRP A 642 18.85 8.43 -6.07
CA TRP A 642 18.53 8.96 -7.39
C TRP A 642 19.57 9.96 -7.88
N PHE A 643 19.63 10.13 -9.20
CA PHE A 643 20.58 11.02 -9.87
C PHE A 643 19.85 12.05 -10.73
N THR A 644 20.48 13.20 -10.94
CA THR A 644 19.88 14.26 -11.77
C THR A 644 19.89 13.88 -13.25
N GLU A 645 18.96 14.43 -14.03
CA GLU A 645 18.88 14.21 -15.47
C GLU A 645 20.23 14.53 -16.16
N LYS A 646 20.90 15.59 -15.71
CA LYS A 646 22.18 16.09 -16.24
C LYS A 646 23.42 15.30 -15.79
N ASP A 647 23.32 14.50 -14.73
CA ASP A 647 24.44 13.70 -14.22
C ASP A 647 24.59 12.43 -15.05
N ILE A 648 25.39 12.49 -16.12
CA ILE A 648 25.55 11.38 -17.08
C ILE A 648 26.25 10.17 -16.42
N ASN A 649 27.15 10.42 -15.47
CA ASN A 649 27.98 9.40 -14.85
C ASN A 649 27.43 8.89 -13.52
N ASN A 650 26.28 9.40 -13.07
CA ASN A 650 25.70 9.09 -11.75
C ASN A 650 26.73 9.29 -10.62
N ALA A 651 27.45 10.41 -10.64
CA ALA A 651 28.49 10.72 -9.66
C ALA A 651 27.92 11.37 -8.38
N GLU A 652 26.82 12.13 -8.48
CA GLU A 652 26.23 12.90 -7.38
C GLU A 652 24.94 12.24 -6.88
N ALA A 653 25.09 11.19 -6.07
CA ALA A 653 23.98 10.46 -5.48
C ALA A 653 23.16 11.34 -4.52
N LYS A 654 21.83 11.32 -4.69
CA LYS A 654 20.88 11.97 -3.78
C LYS A 654 20.05 10.92 -3.07
N HIS A 655 19.82 11.14 -1.77
CA HIS A 655 19.16 10.18 -0.90
C HIS A 655 17.83 10.70 -0.38
N LYS A 656 16.80 9.84 -0.38
CA LYS A 656 15.51 10.07 0.27
C LYS A 656 15.00 8.80 0.91
N ARG A 657 14.38 8.89 2.07
CA ARG A 657 13.72 7.77 2.74
C ARG A 657 12.21 8.01 2.80
N PHE A 658 11.45 6.94 2.70
CA PHE A 658 10.00 6.93 2.82
C PHE A 658 9.55 5.77 3.68
N VAL A 659 8.72 6.05 4.68
CA VAL A 659 8.32 5.06 5.68
C VAL A 659 6.83 4.76 5.54
N MET A 660 6.47 3.47 5.55
CA MET A 660 5.09 3.01 5.56
C MET A 660 4.88 2.00 6.67
N ASP A 661 3.67 1.96 7.20
CA ASP A 661 3.26 1.06 8.27
C ASP A 661 1.83 0.60 7.98
N ALA A 662 1.58 -0.71 8.01
CA ALA A 662 0.29 -1.31 7.72
C ALA A 662 -0.48 -1.58 9.01
N LYS A 663 -1.74 -1.17 9.06
CA LYS A 663 -2.64 -1.47 10.18
C LYS A 663 -3.98 -1.98 9.69
N PHE A 664 -4.22 -3.26 9.96
CA PHE A 664 -5.50 -3.91 9.70
C PHE A 664 -6.52 -3.53 10.79
N TYR A 665 -7.00 -2.28 10.75
CA TYR A 665 -7.97 -1.75 11.72
C TYR A 665 -9.36 -1.59 11.09
N ASN A 666 -10.38 -1.82 11.91
CA ASN A 666 -11.77 -1.48 11.61
C ASN A 666 -12.09 -0.05 12.09
N LYS A 667 -13.28 0.45 11.77
CA LYS A 667 -13.69 1.83 12.12
C LYS A 667 -13.66 2.07 13.63
N GLY A 668 -14.24 1.16 14.42
CA GLY A 668 -14.29 1.29 15.87
C GLY A 668 -12.89 1.31 16.52
N THR A 669 -11.93 0.59 15.95
CA THR A 669 -10.53 0.59 16.41
C THR A 669 -9.87 1.94 16.11
N PHE A 670 -10.08 2.49 14.91
CA PHE A 670 -9.61 3.85 14.59
C PHE A 670 -10.20 4.88 15.55
N GLU A 671 -11.52 4.87 15.78
CA GLU A 671 -12.20 5.78 16.71
C GLU A 671 -11.62 5.71 18.12
N ARG A 672 -11.36 4.49 18.62
CA ARG A 672 -10.74 4.27 19.94
C ARG A 672 -9.32 4.86 20.06
N PHE A 673 -8.60 4.97 18.95
CA PHE A 673 -7.29 5.60 18.88
C PHE A 673 -7.35 7.07 18.43
N GLY A 674 -8.52 7.73 18.44
CA GLY A 674 -8.66 9.14 18.05
C GLY A 674 -8.74 9.38 16.54
N GLY A 675 -9.10 8.36 15.77
CA GLY A 675 -9.23 8.37 14.31
C GLY A 675 -7.92 8.15 13.57
N LEU A 676 -8.00 8.08 12.23
CA LEU A 676 -6.85 7.87 11.36
C LEU A 676 -5.73 8.91 11.58
N ILE A 677 -6.11 10.17 11.78
CA ILE A 677 -5.17 11.29 11.94
C ILE A 677 -4.31 11.13 13.20
N ASN A 678 -4.92 10.68 14.31
CA ASN A 678 -4.16 10.51 15.55
C ASN A 678 -3.23 9.27 15.48
N VAL A 679 -3.68 8.19 14.84
CA VAL A 679 -2.83 7.02 14.59
C VAL A 679 -1.59 7.41 13.78
N ILE A 680 -1.74 8.16 12.68
CA ILE A 680 -0.58 8.57 11.88
C ILE A 680 0.31 9.58 12.61
N LYS A 681 -0.26 10.52 13.38
CA LYS A 681 0.53 11.43 14.23
C LYS A 681 1.38 10.67 15.25
N HIS A 682 0.82 9.64 15.90
CA HIS A 682 1.57 8.79 16.83
C HIS A 682 2.71 8.02 16.12
N LEU A 683 2.52 7.57 14.88
CA LEU A 683 3.62 6.97 14.10
C LEU A 683 4.70 8.01 13.74
N TYR A 684 4.28 9.20 13.33
CA TYR A 684 5.17 10.27 12.87
C TYR A 684 5.97 10.90 14.02
N TYR A 685 5.32 11.37 15.08
CA TYR A 685 5.92 12.10 16.20
C TYR A 685 6.34 11.16 17.35
N ASP A 686 5.40 10.39 17.92
CA ASP A 686 5.66 9.65 19.18
C ASP A 686 6.58 8.45 18.98
N LYS A 687 6.37 7.69 17.90
CA LYS A 687 7.30 6.64 17.49
C LYS A 687 8.51 7.17 16.73
N ASN A 688 8.47 8.44 16.33
CA ASN A 688 9.50 9.13 15.57
C ASN A 688 9.93 8.40 14.29
N TYR A 689 8.98 7.80 13.55
CA TYR A 689 9.31 7.17 12.26
C TYR A 689 9.78 8.21 11.22
N SER A 690 9.53 9.49 11.46
CA SER A 690 10.02 10.59 10.64
C SER A 690 11.51 10.88 10.82
N GLU A 691 12.14 10.33 11.87
CA GLU A 691 13.53 10.59 12.28
C GLU A 691 13.80 12.10 12.45
N ASN A 692 12.95 12.76 13.24
CA ASN A 692 12.89 14.20 13.49
C ASN A 692 12.52 15.00 12.24
N ASP A 693 11.36 14.68 11.67
CA ASP A 693 10.70 15.37 10.56
C ASP A 693 11.46 15.32 9.22
N LYS A 694 12.48 14.46 9.12
CA LYS A 694 13.30 14.30 7.92
C LYS A 694 12.59 13.50 6.85
N ASN A 695 11.78 12.53 7.25
CA ASN A 695 11.22 11.52 6.36
C ASN A 695 9.69 11.51 6.39
N PRO A 696 9.03 11.41 5.23
CA PRO A 696 7.60 11.18 5.14
C PRO A 696 7.20 9.80 5.70
N VAL A 697 6.07 9.75 6.42
CA VAL A 697 5.52 8.53 7.03
C VAL A 697 4.06 8.35 6.63
N PHE A 698 3.67 7.17 6.14
CA PHE A 698 2.30 6.90 5.69
C PHE A 698 1.72 5.62 6.28
N LEU A 699 0.43 5.67 6.62
CA LEU A 699 -0.34 4.52 7.08
C LEU A 699 -1.01 3.81 5.89
N ILE A 700 -0.96 2.49 5.85
CA ILE A 700 -1.74 1.67 4.91
C ILE A 700 -2.84 0.94 5.69
N HIS A 701 -4.11 1.10 5.30
CA HIS A 701 -5.24 0.49 6.01
C HIS A 701 -6.36 0.00 5.09
N PRO A 702 -7.19 -0.97 5.53
CA PRO A 702 -8.27 -1.53 4.72
C PRO A 702 -9.65 -0.86 4.93
N CYS A 703 -9.79 0.05 5.90
CA CYS A 703 -11.08 0.63 6.32
C CYS A 703 -11.56 1.76 5.40
N PHE A 704 -12.72 1.59 4.74
CA PHE A 704 -13.32 2.57 3.83
C PHE A 704 -13.75 3.88 4.49
N ASN A 705 -14.16 3.83 5.75
CA ASN A 705 -14.75 4.96 6.46
C ASN A 705 -13.81 5.46 7.58
N ALA A 706 -12.50 5.35 7.35
CA ALA A 706 -11.47 5.78 8.31
C ALA A 706 -11.39 7.31 8.45
N LEU A 707 -11.80 8.04 7.41
CA LEU A 707 -11.87 9.49 7.42
C LEU A 707 -13.27 9.96 7.83
N PRO A 708 -13.37 10.99 8.70
CA PRO A 708 -14.66 11.53 9.13
C PRO A 708 -15.34 12.35 8.03
N THR A 709 -14.54 13.01 7.18
CA THR A 709 -15.01 13.87 6.09
C THR A 709 -14.07 13.75 4.90
N ARG A 710 -14.61 14.06 3.72
CA ARG A 710 -13.86 14.12 2.47
C ARG A 710 -12.81 15.24 2.54
N VAL A 711 -11.60 14.98 2.05
CA VAL A 711 -10.45 15.91 2.15
C VAL A 711 -10.20 16.69 0.86
N THR A 712 -10.65 16.18 -0.29
CA THR A 712 -10.52 16.86 -1.58
C THR A 712 -11.63 16.48 -2.57
N SER A 713 -11.87 17.30 -3.60
CA SER A 713 -12.95 17.09 -4.58
C SER A 713 -12.69 15.96 -5.58
N GLN A 714 -11.46 15.44 -5.67
CA GLN A 714 -11.17 14.21 -6.40
C GLN A 714 -11.71 12.99 -5.62
N SER A 715 -12.09 11.92 -6.35
CA SER A 715 -12.77 10.74 -5.78
C SER A 715 -11.99 10.08 -4.64
N TRP A 716 -10.66 10.05 -4.74
CA TRP A 716 -9.79 9.46 -3.75
C TRP A 716 -9.85 10.14 -2.38
N GLY A 717 -10.17 11.44 -2.33
CA GLY A 717 -10.25 12.22 -1.10
C GLY A 717 -11.37 11.77 -0.16
N LYS A 718 -12.20 10.81 -0.55
CA LYS A 718 -13.18 10.17 0.34
C LYS A 718 -12.55 9.09 1.22
N TYR A 719 -11.48 8.46 0.73
CA TYR A 719 -10.94 7.22 1.31
C TYR A 719 -9.50 7.39 1.82
N SER A 720 -8.72 8.24 1.17
CA SER A 720 -7.30 8.44 1.46
C SER A 720 -7.02 9.90 1.81
N TYR A 721 -6.00 10.09 2.65
CA TYR A 721 -5.46 11.39 3.03
C TYR A 721 -3.95 11.37 2.80
N LEU A 722 -3.46 12.24 1.92
CA LEU A 722 -2.06 12.27 1.51
C LEU A 722 -1.25 13.37 2.21
N GLY A 723 -1.78 14.00 3.25
CA GLY A 723 -1.13 15.15 3.91
C GLY A 723 -1.22 16.44 3.10
N GLU A 724 -2.18 16.53 2.18
CA GLU A 724 -2.36 17.63 1.22
C GLU A 724 -3.07 18.85 1.83
N VAL A 725 -3.81 18.66 2.92
CA VAL A 725 -4.54 19.70 3.64
C VAL A 725 -4.43 19.51 5.15
N ASN A 726 -4.59 20.59 5.92
CA ASN A 726 -4.81 20.49 7.36
C ASN A 726 -6.28 20.10 7.65
N ILE A 727 -6.47 19.02 8.40
CA ILE A 727 -7.77 18.44 8.79
C ILE A 727 -8.10 18.73 10.27
N ASN A 728 -7.12 19.13 11.09
CA ASN A 728 -7.35 19.39 12.51
C ASN A 728 -8.06 20.73 12.72
N ILE A 729 -9.38 20.66 12.89
CA ILE A 729 -10.18 21.79 13.36
C ILE A 729 -10.04 21.84 14.89
N GLY A 730 -9.10 22.62 15.41
CA GLY A 730 -9.09 22.90 16.86
C GLY A 730 -7.75 23.26 17.48
N GLU A 731 -6.74 22.39 17.35
CA GLU A 731 -5.63 22.41 18.32
C GLU A 731 -4.25 22.73 17.70
N ASP A 732 -4.00 22.38 16.43
CA ASP A 732 -2.76 22.72 15.70
C ASP A 732 -3.09 23.26 14.29
N LYS A 733 -3.66 24.46 14.24
CA LYS A 733 -4.19 25.04 12.98
C LYS A 733 -3.12 25.54 12.00
N GLU A 734 -1.85 25.59 12.41
CA GLU A 734 -0.86 26.48 11.77
C GLU A 734 0.07 25.79 10.75
N PHE A 735 0.24 24.47 10.79
CA PHE A 735 1.15 23.76 9.90
C PHE A 735 0.41 22.82 8.95
N TYR A 736 0.54 23.08 7.65
CA TYR A 736 0.16 22.10 6.65
C TYR A 736 1.18 20.95 6.67
N PRO A 737 0.73 19.67 6.64
CA PRO A 737 1.65 18.54 6.63
C PRO A 737 2.57 18.52 5.42
N ASN A 738 2.21 19.23 4.34
CA ASN A 738 2.99 19.28 3.11
C ASN A 738 3.37 17.89 2.58
N HIS A 739 2.44 16.93 2.64
CA HIS A 739 2.69 15.52 2.31
C HIS A 739 3.76 14.81 3.16
N CYS A 740 4.05 15.27 4.38
CA CYS A 740 4.98 14.59 5.30
C CYS A 740 4.32 13.41 6.02
N TYR A 741 2.99 13.41 6.19
CA TYR A 741 2.29 12.25 6.72
C TYR A 741 0.87 12.14 6.21
N GLY A 742 0.34 10.91 6.19
CA GLY A 742 -1.02 10.62 5.75
C GLY A 742 -1.38 9.14 5.89
N GLY A 743 -2.53 8.74 5.32
CA GLY A 743 -2.98 7.35 5.26
C GLY A 743 -3.72 7.05 3.96
N ILE A 744 -3.52 5.85 3.42
CA ILE A 744 -4.17 5.39 2.20
C ILE A 744 -5.04 4.15 2.45
N LEU A 745 -6.16 4.09 1.73
CA LEU A 745 -6.96 2.89 1.62
C LEU A 745 -6.27 1.90 0.68
N LEU A 746 -6.00 0.69 1.17
CA LEU A 746 -5.54 -0.43 0.36
C LEU A 746 -6.30 -1.69 0.75
N ASN A 747 -7.17 -2.15 -0.14
CA ASN A 747 -8.11 -3.23 0.14
C ASN A 747 -8.40 -4.04 -1.15
N PRO A 748 -8.23 -5.38 -1.15
CA PRO A 748 -8.44 -6.19 -2.32
C PRO A 748 -9.90 -6.41 -2.72
N ILE A 749 -10.84 -6.05 -1.85
CA ILE A 749 -12.28 -6.21 -2.08
C ILE A 749 -12.80 -5.11 -3.01
N ASP A 750 -12.23 -3.91 -2.93
CA ASP A 750 -12.61 -2.78 -3.79
C ASP A 750 -11.92 -2.89 -5.14
N ARG A 751 -12.68 -3.27 -6.17
CA ARG A 751 -12.18 -3.36 -7.55
C ARG A 751 -12.01 -1.99 -8.21
N GLU A 752 -12.65 -0.93 -7.70
CA GLU A 752 -12.54 0.42 -8.28
C GLU A 752 -11.27 1.13 -7.83
N LEU A 753 -10.82 0.96 -6.59
CA LEU A 753 -9.66 1.67 -6.03
C LEU A 753 -8.45 0.80 -5.73
N TYR A 754 -8.59 -0.53 -5.90
CA TYR A 754 -7.67 -1.61 -5.52
C TYR A 754 -6.20 -1.19 -5.29
N ASN A 755 -5.49 -0.71 -6.33
CA ASN A 755 -4.06 -0.34 -6.25
C ASN A 755 -3.77 1.15 -6.54
N ASP A 756 -4.78 1.93 -6.91
CA ASP A 756 -4.57 3.30 -7.43
C ASP A 756 -4.09 4.24 -6.33
N GLU A 757 -4.56 4.04 -5.09
CA GLU A 757 -4.14 4.86 -3.95
C GLU A 757 -2.67 4.62 -3.59
N LEU A 758 -2.21 3.37 -3.63
CA LEU A 758 -0.80 3.03 -3.41
C LEU A 758 0.07 3.50 -4.57
N GLN A 759 -0.39 3.38 -5.82
CA GLN A 759 0.31 3.94 -6.98
C GLN A 759 0.39 5.48 -6.91
N ARG A 760 -0.67 6.15 -6.44
CA ARG A 760 -0.67 7.60 -6.23
C ARG A 760 0.32 8.00 -5.12
N LEU A 761 0.38 7.25 -4.03
CA LEU A 761 1.32 7.47 -2.92
C LEU A 761 2.78 7.29 -3.35
N LEU A 762 3.09 6.19 -4.02
CA LEU A 762 4.43 5.94 -4.54
C LEU A 762 4.79 6.97 -5.63
N GLY A 763 3.83 7.38 -6.47
CA GLY A 763 4.00 8.46 -7.44
C GLY A 763 4.32 9.80 -6.79
N LEU A 764 3.63 10.16 -5.69
CA LEU A 764 3.94 11.33 -4.87
C LEU A 764 5.39 11.29 -4.35
N PHE A 765 5.83 10.15 -3.81
CA PHE A 765 7.20 9.99 -3.33
C PHE A 765 8.22 10.11 -4.47
N LEU A 766 7.97 9.42 -5.58
CA LEU A 766 8.83 9.35 -6.76
C LEU A 766 8.79 10.60 -7.64
N GLN A 767 7.89 11.56 -7.43
CA GLN A 767 7.84 12.78 -8.25
C GLN A 767 8.04 14.04 -7.42
N TYR A 768 7.33 14.16 -6.30
CA TYR A 768 7.26 15.40 -5.54
C TYR A 768 8.32 15.49 -4.44
N LYS A 769 8.51 14.39 -3.69
CA LYS A 769 9.34 14.37 -2.47
C LYS A 769 10.83 14.14 -2.71
N LEU A 770 11.25 14.08 -3.98
CA LEU A 770 12.65 13.87 -4.35
C LEU A 770 13.56 15.04 -3.99
N GLU A 771 13.06 16.27 -4.17
CA GLU A 771 13.84 17.51 -4.08
C GLU A 771 13.11 18.55 -3.24
N ASP A 772 13.78 19.68 -2.97
CA ASP A 772 13.12 20.81 -2.32
C ASP A 772 11.96 21.31 -3.20
N PRO A 773 10.74 21.45 -2.64
CA PRO A 773 9.63 21.98 -3.41
C PRO A 773 9.85 23.44 -3.83
N ASN A 774 10.68 24.25 -3.19
CA ASN A 774 10.88 25.64 -3.56
C ASN A 774 11.62 25.77 -4.91
N THR A 775 10.96 26.30 -5.92
CA THR A 775 11.52 26.47 -7.27
C THR A 775 12.01 27.88 -7.57
N ARG A 776 12.04 28.80 -6.60
CA ARG A 776 12.34 30.24 -6.83
C ARG A 776 13.64 30.50 -7.57
N LEU A 777 14.67 29.70 -7.33
CA LEU A 777 16.00 29.81 -7.96
C LEU A 777 16.14 28.94 -9.22
N ASN A 778 15.13 28.13 -9.55
CA ASN A 778 15.19 27.22 -10.69
C ASN A 778 14.84 27.95 -11.99
N THR A 779 15.43 27.50 -13.10
CA THR A 779 15.13 28.04 -14.44
C THR A 779 13.68 27.79 -14.86
N ASN A 780 13.07 26.68 -14.41
CA ASN A 780 11.67 26.34 -14.59
C ASN A 780 11.20 25.39 -13.47
N ASP A 781 9.90 25.06 -13.48
CA ASP A 781 9.26 24.25 -12.44
C ASP A 781 9.40 22.74 -12.65
N LYS A 782 10.01 22.28 -13.76
CA LYS A 782 10.29 20.85 -13.99
C LYS A 782 11.18 20.33 -12.85
N THR A 783 11.04 19.04 -12.57
CA THR A 783 11.98 18.36 -11.67
C THR A 783 13.38 18.28 -12.28
N ILE A 784 14.41 18.31 -11.44
CA ILE A 784 15.80 18.03 -11.87
C ILE A 784 16.08 16.53 -11.99
N ALA A 785 15.23 15.68 -11.40
CA ALA A 785 15.25 14.24 -11.61
C ALA A 785 14.69 13.91 -12.99
N VAL A 786 15.02 12.73 -13.51
CA VAL A 786 14.35 12.22 -14.72
C VAL A 786 12.84 12.10 -14.42
N PRO A 787 11.95 12.77 -15.17
CA PRO A 787 10.52 12.66 -14.94
C PRO A 787 10.03 11.24 -15.22
N ILE A 788 9.08 10.78 -14.41
CA ILE A 788 8.39 9.51 -14.62
C ILE A 788 6.90 9.76 -14.76
N CYS A 789 6.25 9.10 -15.72
CA CYS A 789 4.80 9.08 -15.81
C CYS A 789 4.19 8.31 -14.64
N ILE A 790 3.28 8.94 -13.87
CA ILE A 790 2.63 8.27 -12.73
C ILE A 790 1.75 7.09 -13.15
N ARG A 791 1.21 7.10 -14.38
CA ARG A 791 0.26 6.09 -14.86
C ARG A 791 0.95 4.80 -15.33
N CYS A 792 2.10 4.92 -16.03
CA CYS A 792 2.75 3.77 -16.67
C CYS A 792 4.26 3.64 -16.41
N GLY A 793 4.87 4.56 -15.64
CA GLY A 793 6.28 4.47 -15.26
C GLY A 793 7.28 4.84 -16.34
N SER A 794 6.81 5.23 -17.53
CA SER A 794 7.69 5.64 -18.63
C SER A 794 8.44 6.93 -18.30
N THR A 795 9.72 6.98 -18.68
CA THR A 795 10.57 8.16 -18.66
C THR A 795 10.54 8.92 -19.98
N HIS A 796 9.90 8.37 -21.03
CA HIS A 796 9.73 9.00 -22.32
C HIS A 796 8.61 10.04 -22.24
N VAL A 797 8.99 11.27 -21.88
CA VAL A 797 8.09 12.42 -21.78
C VAL A 797 8.53 13.54 -22.72
N GLU A 798 7.59 14.00 -23.53
CA GLU A 798 7.81 15.12 -24.46
C GLU A 798 7.29 16.42 -23.85
N ARG A 799 8.04 17.51 -24.05
CA ARG A 799 7.59 18.85 -23.67
C ARG A 799 6.56 19.36 -24.65
N ILE A 800 5.45 19.86 -24.13
CA ILE A 800 4.40 20.50 -24.92
C ILE A 800 4.63 22.02 -24.92
N TYR A 801 4.71 22.60 -26.11
CA TYR A 801 4.84 24.05 -26.28
C TYR A 801 3.48 24.72 -26.03
N LYS A 802 3.49 25.77 -25.21
CA LYS A 802 2.32 26.56 -24.84
C LYS A 802 2.27 27.84 -25.65
N THR A 803 1.08 28.43 -25.78
CA THR A 803 0.94 29.84 -26.18
C THR A 803 1.65 30.73 -25.16
N SER A 804 2.22 31.86 -25.61
CA SER A 804 2.88 32.83 -24.72
C SER A 804 1.90 33.58 -23.82
N THR A 805 0.63 33.67 -24.22
CA THR A 805 -0.42 34.41 -23.52
C THR A 805 -1.68 33.58 -23.26
N TYR A 806 -2.48 34.02 -22.31
CA TYR A 806 -3.82 33.50 -22.03
C TYR A 806 -4.75 34.63 -21.56
N LYS A 807 -6.07 34.43 -21.66
CA LYS A 807 -7.03 35.36 -21.06
C LYS A 807 -7.22 35.03 -19.58
N ASN A 808 -7.02 36.02 -18.71
CA ASN A 808 -7.29 35.87 -17.28
C ASN A 808 -8.81 35.87 -17.00
N SER A 809 -9.20 35.69 -15.73
CA SER A 809 -10.61 35.70 -15.30
C SER A 809 -11.36 37.03 -15.53
N ARG A 810 -10.65 38.11 -15.91
CA ARG A 810 -11.20 39.41 -16.28
C ARG A 810 -11.27 39.61 -17.80
N GLY A 811 -10.87 38.60 -18.59
CA GLY A 811 -10.85 38.64 -20.05
C GLY A 811 -9.63 39.34 -20.65
N GLU A 812 -8.68 39.77 -19.83
CA GLU A 812 -7.46 40.47 -20.25
C GLU A 812 -6.40 39.47 -20.71
N TRP A 813 -5.66 39.80 -21.77
CA TRP A 813 -4.51 39.02 -22.19
C TRP A 813 -3.35 39.21 -21.22
N VAL A 814 -2.86 38.10 -20.66
CA VAL A 814 -1.73 38.08 -19.74
C VAL A 814 -0.68 37.10 -20.24
N GLU A 815 0.59 37.45 -20.08
CA GLU A 815 1.69 36.55 -20.37
C GLU A 815 1.69 35.36 -19.40
N ARG A 816 1.90 34.16 -19.95
CA ARG A 816 2.11 32.96 -19.14
C ARG A 816 3.50 33.02 -18.51
N THR A 817 3.60 32.56 -17.27
CA THR A 817 4.91 32.38 -16.64
C THR A 817 5.77 31.44 -17.49
N PRO A 818 7.01 31.83 -17.84
CA PRO A 818 7.91 30.97 -18.60
C PRO A 818 8.38 29.76 -17.78
N ARG A 819 8.20 29.79 -16.45
CA ARG A 819 8.64 28.73 -15.52
C ARG A 819 7.77 27.48 -15.57
N SER A 820 6.48 27.59 -15.86
CA SER A 820 5.61 26.41 -15.92
C SER A 820 5.99 25.51 -17.10
N VAL A 821 5.95 24.19 -16.92
CA VAL A 821 6.31 23.21 -17.95
C VAL A 821 5.20 22.18 -18.11
N TRP A 822 4.77 21.94 -19.34
CA TRP A 822 3.77 20.92 -19.68
C TRP A 822 4.49 19.78 -20.38
N THR A 823 4.21 18.54 -19.97
CA THR A 823 4.78 17.35 -20.57
C THR A 823 3.69 16.32 -20.86
N LYS A 824 3.90 15.50 -21.89
CA LYS A 824 3.04 14.39 -22.28
C LYS A 824 3.86 13.10 -22.35
N CYS A 825 3.39 12.04 -21.72
CA CYS A 825 3.99 10.71 -21.88
C CYS A 825 3.76 10.20 -23.31
N THR A 826 4.80 9.72 -23.98
CA THR A 826 4.69 9.21 -25.36
C THR A 826 4.01 7.84 -25.43
N GLU A 827 3.99 7.09 -24.33
CA GLU A 827 3.45 5.74 -24.31
C GLU A 827 1.96 5.68 -23.94
N CYS A 828 1.54 6.41 -22.89
CA CYS A 828 0.16 6.39 -22.41
C CYS A 828 -0.57 7.72 -22.58
N GLU A 829 0.06 8.72 -23.21
CA GLU A 829 -0.49 10.06 -23.46
C GLU A 829 -0.89 10.85 -22.22
N GLN A 830 -0.55 10.36 -21.02
CA GLN A 830 -0.83 11.05 -19.77
C GLN A 830 -0.09 12.40 -19.73
N TYR A 831 -0.84 13.47 -19.49
CA TYR A 831 -0.31 14.79 -19.27
C TYR A 831 0.18 14.96 -17.83
N GLN A 832 1.30 15.68 -17.69
CA GLN A 832 1.86 16.10 -16.42
C GLN A 832 2.24 17.57 -16.53
N ILE A 833 1.75 18.38 -15.59
CA ILE A 833 1.96 19.82 -15.58
C ILE A 833 2.74 20.19 -14.33
N PHE A 834 3.89 20.80 -14.54
CA PHE A 834 4.73 21.37 -13.50
C PHE A 834 4.46 22.88 -13.40
N ASN A 835 4.18 23.32 -12.18
CA ASN A 835 3.89 24.71 -11.87
C ASN A 835 4.38 25.04 -10.45
N HIS A 836 4.11 26.25 -9.98
CA HIS A 836 4.41 26.69 -8.62
C HIS A 836 3.23 27.41 -7.97
N CYS A 837 3.25 27.43 -6.65
CA CYS A 837 2.39 28.28 -5.82
C CYS A 837 2.88 29.73 -5.91
N ARG A 838 1.97 30.68 -6.16
CA ARG A 838 2.32 32.11 -6.25
C ARG A 838 2.84 32.69 -4.94
N THR A 839 2.38 32.16 -3.80
CA THR A 839 2.70 32.69 -2.47
C THR A 839 4.01 32.16 -1.93
N THR A 840 4.36 30.90 -2.24
CA THR A 840 5.49 30.20 -1.59
C THR A 840 6.56 29.71 -2.56
N ASP A 841 6.37 29.90 -3.87
CA ASP A 841 7.21 29.32 -4.93
C ASP A 841 7.34 27.79 -4.83
N SER A 842 6.46 27.12 -4.08
CA SER A 842 6.48 25.67 -3.94
C SER A 842 5.95 25.02 -5.21
N ARG A 843 6.71 24.09 -5.78
CA ARG A 843 6.34 23.25 -6.91
C ARG A 843 4.98 22.63 -6.67
N LEU A 844 4.24 22.48 -7.75
CA LEU A 844 3.00 21.74 -7.86
C LEU A 844 3.08 20.86 -9.10
N ILE A 845 2.69 19.60 -8.96
CA ILE A 845 2.68 18.63 -10.05
C ILE A 845 1.24 18.16 -10.22
N LYS A 846 0.67 18.44 -11.39
CA LYS A 846 -0.67 18.01 -11.75
C LYS A 846 -0.58 16.90 -12.78
N ASN A 847 -1.03 15.70 -12.40
CA ASN A 847 -1.01 14.50 -13.22
C ASN A 847 -2.40 14.23 -13.84
N GLY A 848 -3.07 15.26 -14.36
CA GLY A 848 -4.49 15.20 -14.77
C GLY A 848 -5.45 15.20 -13.57
N LEU A 849 -6.75 14.99 -13.81
CA LEU A 849 -7.77 15.07 -12.75
C LEU A 849 -7.68 13.87 -11.80
N TYR A 850 -7.47 12.66 -12.33
CA TYR A 850 -7.53 11.42 -11.56
C TYR A 850 -6.27 11.12 -10.72
N TRP A 851 -5.07 11.29 -11.30
CA TRP A 851 -3.80 10.89 -10.67
C TRP A 851 -3.12 11.99 -9.84
N SER A 852 -3.69 13.19 -9.78
CA SER A 852 -3.13 14.26 -8.95
C SER A 852 -3.29 13.94 -7.46
N TYR A 853 -2.18 14.01 -6.72
CA TYR A 853 -2.12 13.81 -5.27
C TYR A 853 -2.28 15.10 -4.46
N HIS A 854 -2.20 16.26 -5.09
CA HIS A 854 -2.53 17.53 -4.45
C HIS A 854 -4.06 17.68 -4.31
N SER A 855 -4.51 18.34 -3.25
CA SER A 855 -5.93 18.68 -3.13
C SER A 855 -6.33 19.66 -4.22
N ALA A 856 -7.53 19.49 -4.77
CA ALA A 856 -8.15 20.47 -5.64
C ALA A 856 -9.00 21.49 -4.86
N ARG A 857 -9.26 22.62 -5.50
CA ARG A 857 -10.23 23.61 -5.00
C ARG A 857 -11.65 23.06 -5.11
N ALA A 858 -12.44 23.26 -4.06
CA ALA A 858 -13.80 22.71 -4.01
C ALA A 858 -14.69 23.23 -5.16
N ILE A 859 -14.66 24.54 -5.42
CA ILE A 859 -15.44 25.20 -6.49
C ILE A 859 -14.83 24.97 -7.89
N GLU A 860 -13.53 24.71 -7.97
CA GLU A 860 -12.80 24.49 -9.22
C GLU A 860 -11.96 23.20 -9.12
N PRO A 861 -12.57 22.02 -9.32
CA PRO A 861 -11.93 20.72 -9.12
C PRO A 861 -10.69 20.47 -9.99
N PHE A 862 -10.49 21.26 -11.03
CA PHE A 862 -9.33 21.19 -11.92
C PHE A 862 -8.13 21.99 -11.39
N ASN A 863 -8.30 22.88 -10.42
CA ASN A 863 -7.23 23.73 -9.90
C ASN A 863 -6.65 23.14 -8.61
N MET A 864 -5.33 22.92 -8.59
CA MET A 864 -4.66 22.30 -7.45
C MET A 864 -4.21 23.34 -6.41
N LYS A 865 -4.43 23.00 -5.14
CA LYS A 865 -3.95 23.71 -3.96
C LYS A 865 -2.52 23.32 -3.63
N SER A 866 -1.79 24.28 -3.06
CA SER A 866 -0.47 24.05 -2.51
C SER A 866 -0.56 23.27 -1.21
N PRO A 867 0.15 22.14 -1.08
CA PRO A 867 0.18 21.38 0.17
C PRO A 867 0.97 22.11 1.28
N LYS A 868 1.67 23.22 0.97
CA LYS A 868 2.43 24.01 1.95
C LYS A 868 1.60 25.12 2.61
N CYS A 869 0.63 25.70 1.91
CA CYS A 869 -0.11 26.87 2.38
C CYS A 869 -1.62 26.86 2.07
N GLY A 870 -2.10 25.86 1.34
CA GLY A 870 -3.48 25.76 0.88
C GLY A 870 -3.86 26.73 -0.24
N GLU A 871 -2.97 27.66 -0.61
CA GLU A 871 -3.17 28.63 -1.69
C GLU A 871 -3.12 27.98 -3.08
N TRP A 872 -3.67 28.70 -4.05
CA TRP A 872 -3.81 28.19 -5.41
C TRP A 872 -2.47 28.25 -6.16
N GLY A 873 -2.26 27.27 -7.05
CA GLY A 873 -1.18 27.33 -8.03
C GLY A 873 -1.44 28.37 -9.12
N ALA A 874 -0.38 28.85 -9.78
CA ALA A 874 -0.47 29.74 -10.94
C ALA A 874 -0.90 28.98 -12.22
N TRP A 875 -1.99 28.22 -12.18
CA TRP A 875 -2.44 27.31 -13.24
C TRP A 875 -2.87 28.00 -14.54
#